data_AF-A0AAD5GI15-F1
#
_entry.id   AF-A0AAD5GI15-F1
#
_cell.length_a   1.000
_cell.length_b   1.000
_cell.length_c   1.000
_cell.angle_alpha   90.00
_cell.angle_beta   90.00
_cell.angle_gamma   90.00
#
_symmetry.space_group_name_H-M   'P 1'
#
loop_
_entity.id
_entity.type
_entity.pdbx_description
1 polymer ?
#
loop_
_entity_poly.entity_id
_entity_poly.type
_entity_poly.pdbx_seq_one_letter_code
_entity_poly.pdbx_strand_id
1 'polypeptide(L)'
;MAMQTSHTVMSLRSCSSFRKASSFSLIDFQRRSAIELSSLFYFTYGHIYPRSAFCSQSKRRSRGPVMAAKKDSKGTKQGDGKYKHTVDLPKTTFGMRANSAVREPEIQKLWDENQVFKKVAEKNTGGSFVLHDGPPYANGDLHMGHALNKIIKDIINRYKLLQNCKSLDQDARKGLTPLKLRAKAAKFAKATVKAQMASFKRFGVWADWDNPYLTLDPEYEAAQIEVFGQMVFKGYIYRGRKPVHWSPSSRTALAEAELEYPEGHVSKSMYAVFKLLNTPAKDGLLDEFLPKLSLAVWTTTPWTIPANAAVAVNPKLQYVIVEVLPVSSDIASSSEDKNRRFGNVLKADETPFFIVAADLVPTLEAKWNVKLVVKKTVLGSDLENYRYAHPINGQECPVVIGGDYITTESGTGLVHTAPGHGQDDYITGLKYGLPIISPVDDEGKFTEEAGIFSGLDVLGDGNAAVINHLDERLSIVMVEPYKHKYPYDWRTKKPTIFRATAQWFASVEGFREAAMDAINQVTWTPSQSTFIDFDMLTLYIRGASSFTRRSCQTVLAVHLLSISRVIAPILPHLAEDVWQNLPFEYNIGNADLAKFVFESKWPEANERWLAFPEEEIDFWGKILELRTEVNKALESARTGKLIGSSLEAKVYLHSADDKLAVRLRNMCEAKVDADSLHRIFITSQ
;
A
#
# COMPACT_ATOMS: atom_id res chain seq x y z
N MET A 1 -14.11 -59.35 12.80
CA MET A 1 -14.75 -58.06 12.48
C MET A 1 -13.91 -56.98 13.16
N ALA A 2 -12.87 -56.36 12.57
CA ALA A 2 -12.61 -55.98 11.16
C ALA A 2 -13.70 -55.03 10.63
N MET A 3 -13.42 -53.84 10.05
CA MET A 3 -12.17 -53.25 9.49
C MET A 3 -11.94 -51.81 10.07
N GLN A 4 -10.75 -51.16 10.15
CA GLN A 4 -9.77 -50.76 9.10
C GLN A 4 -10.41 -49.90 7.98
N THR A 5 -9.84 -48.83 7.39
CA THR A 5 -8.53 -48.12 7.41
C THR A 5 -8.75 -46.70 6.83
N SER A 6 -7.85 -45.69 6.79
CA SER A 6 -6.44 -45.45 7.17
C SER A 6 -6.17 -43.92 7.26
N HIS A 7 -4.93 -43.49 7.58
CA HIS A 7 -4.41 -42.14 7.31
C HIS A 7 -3.45 -42.15 6.12
N THR A 8 -3.34 -41.02 5.40
CA THR A 8 -2.14 -40.70 4.59
C THR A 8 -1.78 -39.22 4.69
N VAL A 9 -0.61 -38.94 5.30
CA VAL A 9 0.09 -37.66 5.20
C VAL A 9 1.12 -37.79 4.08
N MET A 10 1.27 -36.77 3.23
CA MET A 10 2.47 -36.63 2.40
C MET A 10 3.07 -35.23 2.51
N SER A 11 4.29 -35.18 3.03
CA SER A 11 5.21 -34.06 2.84
C SER A 11 6.03 -34.31 1.58
N LEU A 12 6.56 -33.26 0.96
CA LEU A 12 7.78 -33.37 0.14
C LEU A 12 8.58 -32.07 0.19
N ARG A 13 9.89 -32.20 0.45
CA ARG A 13 10.88 -31.11 0.40
C ARG A 13 11.72 -31.21 -0.88
N SER A 14 12.24 -30.06 -1.28
CA SER A 14 13.55 -29.81 -1.93
C SER A 14 13.83 -30.21 -3.39
N CYS A 15 14.58 -29.29 -4.04
CA CYS A 15 15.41 -29.43 -5.24
C CYS A 15 14.71 -29.56 -6.62
N SER A 16 15.26 -29.08 -7.75
CA SER A 16 16.24 -27.99 -7.99
C SER A 16 16.43 -27.72 -9.51
N SER A 17 16.57 -26.44 -9.90
CA SER A 17 17.42 -25.94 -11.01
C SER A 17 17.02 -26.09 -12.51
N PHE A 18 17.60 -25.16 -13.30
CA PHE A 18 17.85 -25.09 -14.76
C PHE A 18 16.76 -24.76 -15.83
N ARG A 19 16.65 -23.43 -16.08
CA ARG A 19 16.86 -22.69 -17.36
C ARG A 19 16.54 -23.33 -18.76
N LYS A 20 15.73 -22.55 -19.51
CA LYS A 20 15.86 -22.13 -20.93
C LYS A 20 15.65 -23.14 -22.11
N ALA A 21 14.48 -22.97 -22.75
CA ALA A 21 14.28 -22.43 -24.11
C ALA A 21 14.22 -23.34 -25.38
N SER A 22 13.30 -22.92 -26.27
CA SER A 22 13.19 -23.08 -27.74
C SER A 22 12.53 -24.32 -28.39
N SER A 23 11.39 -24.01 -29.04
CA SER A 23 10.87 -24.47 -30.36
C SER A 23 10.31 -25.89 -30.61
N PHE A 24 9.00 -25.91 -30.91
CA PHE A 24 8.27 -26.59 -32.04
C PHE A 24 8.70 -28.01 -32.51
N SER A 25 7.81 -28.98 -32.77
CA SER A 25 6.34 -28.97 -32.90
C SER A 25 5.69 -30.38 -32.89
N LEU A 26 4.35 -30.43 -32.71
CA LEU A 26 3.39 -31.41 -33.28
C LEU A 26 3.42 -32.91 -32.87
N ILE A 27 2.49 -33.34 -31.99
CA ILE A 27 1.22 -34.04 -32.35
C ILE A 27 0.41 -34.45 -31.10
N ASP A 28 -0.92 -34.27 -31.20
CA ASP A 28 -2.08 -34.74 -30.41
C ASP A 28 -1.95 -35.29 -28.98
N PHE A 29 -2.74 -34.68 -28.07
CA PHE A 29 -3.63 -35.45 -27.19
C PHE A 29 -4.98 -34.75 -26.99
N GLN A 30 -6.02 -35.52 -26.64
CA GLN A 30 -7.43 -35.17 -26.85
C GLN A 30 -8.03 -34.12 -25.89
N ARG A 31 -8.96 -33.34 -26.48
CA ARG A 31 -9.96 -32.45 -25.86
C ARG A 31 -10.36 -32.75 -24.39
N ARG A 32 -10.12 -31.76 -23.52
CA ARG A 32 -11.17 -31.11 -22.69
C ARG A 32 -10.82 -29.63 -22.54
N SER A 33 -11.47 -28.76 -23.33
CA SER A 33 -11.19 -27.32 -23.35
C SER A 33 -12.05 -26.56 -22.33
N ALA A 34 -11.39 -25.98 -21.34
CA ALA A 34 -11.79 -24.70 -20.77
C ALA A 34 -11.40 -23.55 -21.75
N ILE A 35 -11.39 -22.31 -21.26
CA ILE A 35 -10.92 -21.06 -21.92
C ILE A 35 -11.75 -20.62 -23.17
N GLU A 36 -12.01 -19.33 -23.46
CA GLU A 36 -11.39 -18.08 -22.96
C GLU A 36 -12.35 -16.93 -22.58
N LEU A 37 -11.94 -16.21 -21.53
CA LEU A 37 -12.14 -14.77 -21.33
C LEU A 37 -10.88 -14.06 -21.87
N SER A 38 -10.96 -13.40 -23.03
CA SER A 38 -9.78 -12.69 -23.61
C SER A 38 -10.14 -11.60 -24.64
N SER A 39 -10.67 -10.45 -24.20
CA SER A 39 -10.47 -9.19 -24.94
C SER A 39 -10.58 -7.96 -24.04
N LEU A 40 -9.93 -6.86 -24.46
CA LEU A 40 -9.92 -5.52 -23.82
C LEU A 40 -9.09 -5.35 -22.53
N PHE A 41 -7.86 -5.87 -22.53
CA PHE A 41 -6.74 -5.16 -21.89
C PHE A 41 -5.44 -5.32 -22.71
N TYR A 42 -5.30 -4.55 -23.80
CA TYR A 42 -3.99 -4.16 -24.36
C TYR A 42 -4.18 -3.07 -25.44
N PHE A 43 -3.89 -1.81 -25.09
CA PHE A 43 -3.32 -0.85 -26.03
C PHE A 43 -2.41 0.16 -25.30
N THR A 44 -1.12 -0.14 -25.36
CA THR A 44 0.03 0.78 -25.34
C THR A 44 0.17 1.83 -24.22
N TYR A 45 1.08 1.53 -23.29
CA TYR A 45 2.01 2.54 -22.77
C TYR A 45 3.23 2.61 -23.69
N GLY A 46 3.75 3.82 -23.96
CA GLY A 46 5.14 4.00 -24.44
C GLY A 46 5.33 4.47 -25.89
N HIS A 47 5.33 5.78 -26.10
CA HIS A 47 6.26 6.41 -27.06
C HIS A 47 6.77 7.74 -26.50
N ILE A 48 8.09 7.81 -26.29
CA ILE A 48 8.85 9.02 -25.96
C ILE A 48 9.33 9.63 -27.27
N TYR A 49 9.23 10.95 -27.46
CA TYR A 49 10.10 11.77 -28.34
C TYR A 49 9.90 13.29 -28.05
N PRO A 50 10.73 14.24 -28.58
CA PRO A 50 11.57 15.06 -27.70
C PRO A 50 11.14 16.52 -27.48
N ARG A 51 11.87 17.21 -26.59
CA ARG A 51 11.90 18.68 -26.47
C ARG A 51 12.58 19.34 -27.68
N SER A 52 11.84 20.10 -28.50
CA SER A 52 12.31 21.38 -29.09
C SER A 52 11.19 22.10 -29.87
N ALA A 53 11.18 23.44 -29.81
CA ALA A 53 10.40 24.40 -30.63
C ALA A 53 8.87 24.15 -30.74
N PHE A 54 7.99 24.98 -30.15
CA PHE A 54 7.84 26.40 -30.50
C PHE A 54 7.20 27.22 -29.37
N CYS A 55 7.57 28.48 -29.27
CA CYS A 55 6.93 29.46 -28.40
C CYS A 55 5.90 30.29 -29.19
N SER A 56 4.65 30.37 -28.72
CA SER A 56 3.81 31.55 -28.94
C SER A 56 2.74 31.67 -27.85
N GLN A 57 2.28 32.91 -27.62
CA GLN A 57 1.48 33.29 -26.46
C GLN A 57 0.00 32.91 -26.61
N SER A 58 -0.62 32.36 -25.56
CA SER A 58 -2.09 32.30 -25.44
C SER A 58 -2.54 32.83 -24.08
N LYS A 59 -3.42 33.84 -24.10
CA LYS A 59 -3.84 34.59 -22.91
C LYS A 59 -4.78 33.75 -22.03
N ARG A 60 -4.47 33.63 -20.73
CA ARG A 60 -5.46 33.22 -19.72
C ARG A 60 -6.70 34.11 -19.82
N ARG A 61 -7.86 33.52 -20.06
CA ARG A 61 -9.17 34.11 -19.76
C ARG A 61 -9.89 33.23 -18.76
N SER A 62 -10.00 33.73 -17.53
CA SER A 62 -10.88 33.20 -16.50
C SER A 62 -12.33 33.24 -16.99
N ARG A 63 -13.03 32.11 -16.97
CA ARG A 63 -14.49 32.08 -17.07
C ARG A 63 -15.06 32.05 -15.66
N GLY A 64 -15.63 33.19 -15.24
CA GLY A 64 -16.46 33.28 -14.05
C GLY A 64 -17.81 32.55 -14.25
N PRO A 65 -18.70 32.60 -13.24
CA PRO A 65 -19.95 31.85 -13.28
C PRO A 65 -20.86 32.33 -14.41
N VAL A 66 -21.29 31.40 -15.26
CA VAL A 66 -22.29 31.68 -16.30
C VAL A 66 -23.66 31.77 -15.63
N MET A 67 -24.01 32.98 -15.18
CA MET A 67 -25.38 33.36 -14.88
C MET A 67 -26.26 33.04 -16.09
N ALA A 68 -27.34 32.29 -15.88
CA ALA A 68 -28.28 31.94 -16.95
C ALA A 68 -29.04 33.20 -17.39
N ALA A 69 -28.50 33.91 -18.38
CA ALA A 69 -29.17 35.04 -19.01
C ALA A 69 -30.48 34.56 -19.64
N LYS A 70 -31.60 35.07 -19.11
CA LYS A 70 -32.95 34.87 -19.64
C LYS A 70 -33.00 35.50 -21.02
N LYS A 71 -32.78 34.69 -22.07
CA LYS A 71 -32.83 35.15 -23.46
C LYS A 71 -34.26 34.95 -23.96
N ASP A 72 -35.04 36.03 -23.95
CA ASP A 72 -36.41 36.02 -24.49
C ASP A 72 -36.36 35.73 -26.00
N SER A 73 -36.55 34.46 -26.36
CA SER A 73 -36.73 34.06 -27.73
C SER A 73 -38.10 34.51 -28.20
N LYS A 74 -38.16 35.67 -28.87
CA LYS A 74 -39.23 36.02 -29.83
C LYS A 74 -39.17 35.08 -31.04
N GLY A 75 -39.41 33.80 -30.80
CA GLY A 75 -39.80 32.81 -31.79
C GLY A 75 -41.19 32.35 -31.42
N THR A 76 -42.10 32.30 -32.39
CA THR A 76 -43.47 31.83 -32.21
C THR A 76 -43.43 30.46 -31.52
N LYS A 77 -44.09 30.32 -30.36
CA LYS A 77 -44.22 29.00 -29.73
C LYS A 77 -44.89 28.07 -30.74
N GLN A 78 -44.16 27.07 -31.24
CA GLN A 78 -44.82 25.85 -31.72
C GLN A 78 -45.71 25.40 -30.56
N GLY A 79 -47.02 25.32 -30.84
CA GLY A 79 -48.00 25.00 -29.81
C GLY A 79 -47.62 23.69 -29.12
N ASP A 80 -47.75 23.65 -27.79
CA ASP A 80 -47.45 22.46 -27.02
C ASP A 80 -48.23 21.28 -27.63
N GLY A 81 -47.50 20.24 -28.05
CA GLY A 81 -48.02 19.28 -29.03
C GLY A 81 -49.39 18.71 -28.62
N LYS A 82 -50.31 18.57 -29.60
CA LYS A 82 -51.74 18.28 -29.37
C LYS A 82 -52.03 17.12 -28.41
N TYR A 83 -51.11 16.18 -28.25
CA TYR A 83 -51.24 15.00 -27.37
C TYR A 83 -50.43 15.07 -26.06
N LYS A 84 -49.60 16.09 -25.84
CA LYS A 84 -48.73 16.20 -24.65
C LYS A 84 -49.50 16.20 -23.33
N HIS A 85 -50.69 16.80 -23.31
CA HIS A 85 -51.57 16.83 -22.13
C HIS A 85 -52.32 15.50 -21.89
N THR A 86 -52.22 14.54 -22.81
CA THR A 86 -52.80 13.18 -22.68
C THR A 86 -51.77 12.13 -22.23
N VAL A 87 -50.53 12.56 -21.95
CA VAL A 87 -49.39 11.70 -21.58
C VAL A 87 -49.06 11.89 -20.10
N ASP A 88 -48.88 10.79 -19.37
CA ASP A 88 -48.52 10.80 -17.95
C ASP A 88 -47.02 11.04 -17.77
N LEU A 89 -46.61 12.31 -17.79
CA LEU A 89 -45.23 12.70 -17.52
C LEU A 89 -44.88 12.58 -16.02
N PRO A 90 -43.64 12.18 -15.65
CA PRO A 90 -43.15 12.19 -14.28
C PRO A 90 -43.29 13.56 -13.62
N LYS A 91 -43.73 13.57 -12.36
CA LYS A 91 -43.87 14.77 -11.52
C LYS A 91 -43.10 14.54 -10.23
N THR A 92 -42.18 15.45 -9.90
CA THR A 92 -41.44 15.43 -8.64
C THR A 92 -40.99 16.83 -8.26
N THR A 93 -40.90 17.09 -6.96
CA THR A 93 -40.22 18.26 -6.37
C THR A 93 -38.70 18.06 -6.28
N PHE A 94 -38.22 16.82 -6.44
CA PHE A 94 -36.82 16.46 -6.37
C PHE A 94 -36.00 17.13 -7.47
N GLY A 95 -34.89 17.78 -7.09
CA GLY A 95 -34.04 18.52 -8.02
C GLY A 95 -33.21 17.60 -8.92
N MET A 96 -33.30 17.80 -10.24
CA MET A 96 -32.48 17.07 -11.23
C MET A 96 -30.95 17.34 -11.09
N ARG A 97 -30.57 18.35 -10.30
CA ARG A 97 -29.18 18.58 -9.86
C ARG A 97 -29.13 18.44 -8.35
N ALA A 98 -28.26 17.57 -7.84
CA ALA A 98 -28.15 17.27 -6.41
C ALA A 98 -27.84 18.50 -5.52
N ASN A 99 -27.13 19.51 -6.05
CA ASN A 99 -26.78 20.75 -5.33
C ASN A 99 -26.18 20.50 -3.92
N SER A 100 -25.34 19.45 -3.80
CA SER A 100 -25.00 18.82 -2.53
C SER A 100 -24.32 19.76 -1.52
N ALA A 101 -23.61 20.79 -1.99
CA ALA A 101 -23.02 21.82 -1.14
C ALA A 101 -24.03 22.61 -0.28
N VAL A 102 -25.31 22.62 -0.68
CA VAL A 102 -26.43 23.23 0.08
C VAL A 102 -27.31 22.16 0.75
N ARG A 103 -27.62 21.07 0.04
CA ARG A 103 -28.49 20.00 0.57
C ARG A 103 -27.86 19.19 1.70
N GLU A 104 -26.57 18.87 1.63
CA GLU A 104 -25.92 18.05 2.67
C GLU A 104 -25.91 18.73 4.05
N PRO A 105 -25.58 20.04 4.21
CA PRO A 105 -25.71 20.72 5.49
C PRO A 105 -27.16 20.77 6.03
N GLU A 106 -28.16 20.94 5.17
CA GLU A 106 -29.58 20.91 5.55
C GLU A 106 -29.96 19.55 6.12
N ILE A 107 -29.55 18.47 5.45
CA ILE A 107 -29.82 17.08 5.86
C ILE A 107 -29.02 16.70 7.12
N GLN A 108 -27.76 17.13 7.24
CA GLN A 108 -26.94 16.94 8.45
C GLN A 108 -27.59 17.61 9.65
N LYS A 109 -28.05 18.87 9.49
CA LYS A 109 -28.80 19.58 10.52
C LYS A 109 -30.11 18.87 10.89
N LEU A 110 -30.86 18.37 9.91
CA LEU A 110 -32.10 17.62 10.13
C LEU A 110 -31.86 16.35 10.95
N TRP A 111 -30.78 15.59 10.67
CA TRP A 111 -30.39 14.41 11.44
C TRP A 111 -30.00 14.76 12.89
N ASP A 112 -29.21 15.83 13.08
CA ASP A 112 -28.75 16.29 14.39
C ASP A 112 -29.92 16.78 15.25
N GLU A 113 -30.81 17.63 14.71
CA GLU A 113 -32.00 18.13 15.41
C GLU A 113 -32.96 17.01 15.80
N ASN A 114 -33.07 15.97 14.97
CA ASN A 114 -33.92 14.81 15.25
C ASN A 114 -33.22 13.69 16.03
N GLN A 115 -31.92 13.82 16.34
CA GLN A 115 -31.12 12.81 17.05
C GLN A 115 -31.21 11.42 16.37
N VAL A 116 -31.19 11.39 15.03
CA VAL A 116 -31.50 10.18 14.24
C VAL A 116 -30.54 9.04 14.56
N PHE A 117 -29.23 9.30 14.63
CA PHE A 117 -28.22 8.30 14.99
C PHE A 117 -28.53 7.64 16.35
N LYS A 118 -28.79 8.44 17.39
CA LYS A 118 -29.10 7.96 18.74
C LYS A 118 -30.38 7.11 18.76
N LYS A 119 -31.45 7.58 18.11
CA LYS A 119 -32.73 6.84 18.01
C LYS A 119 -32.57 5.50 17.29
N VAL A 120 -31.80 5.45 16.21
CA VAL A 120 -31.53 4.20 15.46
C VAL A 120 -30.67 3.25 16.31
N ALA A 121 -29.64 3.74 16.99
CA ALA A 121 -28.80 2.93 17.88
C ALA A 121 -29.54 2.39 19.11
N GLU A 122 -30.44 3.19 19.72
CA GLU A 122 -31.24 2.80 20.89
C GLU A 122 -32.34 1.79 20.54
N LYS A 123 -32.99 1.94 19.36
CA LYS A 123 -34.02 1.00 18.88
C LYS A 123 -33.45 -0.37 18.47
N ASN A 124 -32.14 -0.51 18.33
CA ASN A 124 -31.53 -1.75 17.85
C ASN A 124 -31.46 -2.84 18.94
N THR A 125 -32.03 -4.00 18.64
CA THR A 125 -32.21 -5.15 19.56
C THR A 125 -31.39 -6.39 19.21
N GLY A 126 -30.63 -6.36 18.11
CA GLY A 126 -29.79 -7.47 17.65
C GLY A 126 -28.43 -7.54 18.33
N GLY A 127 -27.55 -8.38 17.78
CA GLY A 127 -26.20 -8.61 18.31
C GLY A 127 -25.29 -7.37 18.29
N SER A 128 -24.29 -7.35 19.16
CA SER A 128 -23.28 -6.28 19.18
C SER A 128 -22.37 -6.35 17.96
N PHE A 129 -22.14 -5.22 17.29
CA PHE A 129 -21.12 -5.08 16.25
C PHE A 129 -20.14 -3.97 16.67
N VAL A 130 -18.87 -4.32 16.82
CA VAL A 130 -17.82 -3.40 17.26
C VAL A 130 -16.82 -3.20 16.12
N LEU A 131 -16.81 -2.01 15.52
CA LEU A 131 -15.76 -1.57 14.63
C LEU A 131 -14.80 -0.69 15.44
N HIS A 132 -13.60 -1.20 15.72
CA HIS A 132 -12.57 -0.41 16.41
C HIS A 132 -11.94 0.60 15.43
N ASP A 133 -12.07 1.88 15.75
CA ASP A 133 -11.54 2.96 14.94
C ASP A 133 -10.09 3.27 15.32
N GLY A 134 -9.13 2.90 14.46
CA GLY A 134 -7.72 3.33 14.64
C GLY A 134 -7.61 4.87 14.69
N PRO A 135 -6.98 5.46 15.72
CA PRO A 135 -7.05 6.89 15.98
C PRO A 135 -6.16 7.69 15.01
N PRO A 136 -6.67 8.77 14.38
CA PRO A 136 -5.83 9.64 13.56
C PRO A 136 -4.86 10.44 14.44
N TYR A 137 -3.67 10.74 13.91
CA TYR A 137 -2.71 11.59 14.61
C TYR A 137 -3.23 13.03 14.72
N ALA A 138 -3.27 13.56 15.95
CA ALA A 138 -3.73 14.92 16.25
C ALA A 138 -2.65 15.99 15.95
N ASN A 139 -1.94 15.88 14.83
CA ASN A 139 -0.78 16.70 14.47
C ASN A 139 -1.00 17.68 13.29
N GLY A 140 -2.12 17.60 12.57
CA GLY A 140 -2.42 18.50 11.44
C GLY A 140 -3.80 18.30 10.83
N ASP A 141 -4.01 18.95 9.69
CA ASP A 141 -5.26 18.89 8.92
C ASP A 141 -5.49 17.52 8.27
N LEU A 142 -6.75 17.22 7.96
CA LEU A 142 -7.11 15.99 7.27
C LEU A 142 -6.71 16.01 5.78
N HIS A 143 -6.30 14.85 5.29
CA HIS A 143 -5.99 14.60 3.86
C HIS A 143 -6.88 13.48 3.30
N MET A 144 -6.87 13.27 1.98
CA MET A 144 -7.75 12.29 1.31
C MET A 144 -7.72 10.87 1.90
N GLY A 145 -6.56 10.37 2.34
CA GLY A 145 -6.47 9.09 3.05
C GLY A 145 -7.30 9.00 4.35
N HIS A 146 -7.43 10.11 5.10
CA HIS A 146 -8.30 10.17 6.27
C HIS A 146 -9.79 10.11 5.88
N ALA A 147 -10.18 10.81 4.81
CA ALA A 147 -11.54 10.76 4.29
C ALA A 147 -11.90 9.34 3.83
N LEU A 148 -11.04 8.71 3.02
CA LEU A 148 -11.21 7.33 2.56
C LEU A 148 -11.37 6.35 3.72
N ASN A 149 -10.47 6.39 4.71
CA ASN A 149 -10.51 5.49 5.87
C ASN A 149 -11.81 5.63 6.67
N LYS A 150 -12.25 6.87 6.93
CA LYS A 150 -13.43 7.14 7.77
C LYS A 150 -14.74 6.90 7.05
N ILE A 151 -14.83 7.22 5.75
CA ILE A 151 -16.01 6.94 4.93
C ILE A 151 -16.22 5.43 4.80
N ILE A 152 -15.17 4.62 4.60
CA ILE A 152 -15.29 3.16 4.57
C ILE A 152 -15.83 2.60 5.90
N LYS A 153 -15.29 3.08 7.04
CA LYS A 153 -15.79 2.70 8.37
C LYS A 153 -17.24 3.10 8.59
N ASP A 154 -17.64 4.29 8.13
CA ASP A 154 -19.02 4.79 8.19
C ASP A 154 -19.98 3.93 7.35
N ILE A 155 -19.60 3.56 6.12
CA ILE A 155 -20.37 2.65 5.26
C ILE A 155 -20.63 1.33 5.98
N ILE A 156 -19.60 0.73 6.59
CA ILE A 156 -19.72 -0.53 7.33
C ILE A 156 -20.62 -0.37 8.56
N ASN A 157 -20.44 0.71 9.33
CA ASN A 157 -21.26 0.99 10.51
C ASN A 157 -22.74 1.23 10.15
N ARG A 158 -23.03 2.05 9.13
CA ARG A 158 -24.39 2.29 8.62
C ARG A 158 -25.05 1.01 8.12
N TYR A 159 -24.32 0.19 7.37
CA TYR A 159 -24.78 -1.12 6.93
C TYR A 159 -25.14 -2.03 8.12
N LYS A 160 -24.30 -2.05 9.17
CA LYS A 160 -24.55 -2.85 10.39
C LYS A 160 -25.63 -2.28 11.31
N LEU A 161 -25.82 -0.96 11.34
CA LEU A 161 -26.97 -0.33 12.00
C LEU A 161 -28.28 -0.70 11.32
N LEU A 162 -28.33 -0.73 9.98
CA LEU A 162 -29.48 -1.23 9.21
C LEU A 162 -29.73 -2.74 9.42
N GLN A 163 -28.72 -3.49 9.90
CA GLN A 163 -28.81 -4.91 10.33
C GLN A 163 -29.10 -5.09 11.83
N ASN A 164 -29.60 -4.06 12.53
CA ASN A 164 -30.10 -4.13 13.91
C ASN A 164 -29.01 -4.30 15.00
N CYS A 165 -27.76 -3.88 14.78
CA CYS A 165 -26.65 -4.02 15.75
C CYS A 165 -26.48 -2.81 16.70
N LYS A 166 -25.88 -3.05 17.88
CA LYS A 166 -25.80 -2.10 19.02
C LYS A 166 -24.36 -1.66 19.37
N SER A 167 -24.20 -0.46 19.96
CA SER A 167 -22.93 0.11 20.49
C SER A 167 -23.05 0.61 21.95
N LEU A 168 -21.91 0.87 22.62
CA LEU A 168 -21.78 1.16 24.07
C LEU A 168 -20.74 2.27 24.35
N ASP A 169 -20.78 2.89 25.54
CA ASP A 169 -20.03 4.09 25.95
C ASP A 169 -19.82 4.19 27.49
N GLN A 170 -18.74 4.86 27.99
CA GLN A 170 -18.55 5.29 29.40
C GLN A 170 -17.33 6.25 29.64
N ASP A 171 -17.24 6.82 30.86
CA ASP A 171 -16.78 8.21 31.15
C ASP A 171 -15.56 8.35 32.14
N ALA A 172 -14.89 9.52 32.16
CA ALA A 172 -13.44 9.68 32.46
C ALA A 172 -12.97 10.48 33.73
N ARG A 173 -11.62 10.50 34.07
CA ARG A 173 -10.73 11.65 34.61
C ARG A 173 -9.72 11.30 35.77
N LYS A 174 -8.59 12.00 36.12
CA LYS A 174 -7.65 13.05 35.55
C LYS A 174 -6.31 13.24 36.37
N GLY A 175 -5.18 13.55 35.70
CA GLY A 175 -4.11 14.50 36.15
C GLY A 175 -2.83 13.96 36.88
N LEU A 176 -1.67 14.66 37.02
CA LEU A 176 -1.06 15.93 36.51
C LEU A 176 0.51 15.92 36.82
N THR A 177 1.32 16.82 36.22
CA THR A 177 2.80 17.14 36.37
C THR A 177 3.87 16.19 35.78
N PRO A 178 4.23 16.27 34.47
CA PRO A 178 5.23 17.24 33.96
C PRO A 178 4.64 18.13 32.85
N LEU A 179 4.09 19.28 33.27
CA LEU A 179 2.86 19.73 32.62
C LEU A 179 2.97 20.71 31.49
N LYS A 180 3.80 21.74 31.57
CA LYS A 180 3.57 22.90 30.68
C LYS A 180 3.75 22.52 29.20
N LEU A 181 4.70 21.63 28.90
CA LEU A 181 4.88 21.04 27.58
C LEU A 181 3.73 20.08 27.22
N ARG A 182 3.41 19.10 28.09
CA ARG A 182 2.32 18.13 27.88
C ARG A 182 0.94 18.79 27.78
N ALA A 183 0.70 19.90 28.47
CA ALA A 183 -0.53 20.69 28.45
C ALA A 183 -0.61 21.58 27.20
N LYS A 184 0.52 22.11 26.70
CA LYS A 184 0.56 22.77 25.39
C LYS A 184 0.31 21.76 24.27
N ALA A 185 0.92 20.57 24.35
CA ALA A 185 0.67 19.46 23.43
C ALA A 185 -0.77 18.95 23.52
N ALA A 186 -1.33 18.73 24.71
CA ALA A 186 -2.72 18.33 24.90
C ALA A 186 -3.73 19.41 24.49
N LYS A 187 -3.43 20.70 24.69
CA LYS A 187 -4.25 21.81 24.20
C LYS A 187 -4.24 21.85 22.67
N PHE A 188 -3.07 21.67 22.05
CA PHE A 188 -2.95 21.56 20.60
C PHE A 188 -3.71 20.34 20.08
N ALA A 189 -3.46 19.15 20.62
CA ALA A 189 -4.14 17.92 20.26
C ALA A 189 -5.67 18.04 20.39
N LYS A 190 -6.20 18.61 21.50
CA LYS A 190 -7.65 18.82 21.67
C LYS A 190 -8.23 19.85 20.70
N ALA A 191 -7.47 20.88 20.31
CA ALA A 191 -7.88 21.82 19.27
C ALA A 191 -7.91 21.16 17.88
N THR A 192 -6.87 20.39 17.54
CA THR A 192 -6.78 19.61 16.30
C THR A 192 -7.89 18.57 16.21
N VAL A 193 -8.11 17.79 17.28
CA VAL A 193 -9.23 16.84 17.39
C VAL A 193 -10.56 17.53 17.14
N LYS A 194 -10.83 18.69 17.76
CA LYS A 194 -12.08 19.44 17.49
C LYS A 194 -12.24 19.85 16.02
N ALA A 195 -11.17 20.27 15.36
CA ALA A 195 -11.18 20.62 13.93
C ALA A 195 -11.35 19.39 13.02
N GLN A 196 -10.67 18.29 13.32
CA GLN A 196 -10.81 17.01 12.64
C GLN A 196 -12.22 16.43 12.80
N MET A 197 -12.81 16.46 14.01
CA MET A 197 -14.20 16.06 14.27
C MET A 197 -15.20 16.88 13.46
N ALA A 198 -15.06 18.20 13.42
CA ALA A 198 -15.93 19.06 12.60
C ALA A 198 -15.85 18.69 11.10
N SER A 199 -14.66 18.30 10.64
CA SER A 199 -14.41 17.88 9.26
C SER A 199 -15.00 16.49 8.97
N PHE A 200 -14.88 15.52 9.89
CA PHE A 200 -15.51 14.21 9.78
C PHE A 200 -17.05 14.28 9.85
N LYS A 201 -17.62 15.13 10.73
CA LYS A 201 -19.05 15.45 10.72
C LYS A 201 -19.48 16.02 9.37
N ARG A 202 -18.68 16.92 8.77
CA ARG A 202 -18.98 17.47 7.43
C ARG A 202 -18.93 16.40 6.33
N PHE A 203 -18.05 15.41 6.41
CA PHE A 203 -18.07 14.24 5.51
C PHE A 203 -19.33 13.36 5.69
N GLY A 204 -20.12 13.59 6.74
CA GLY A 204 -21.34 12.84 7.03
C GLY A 204 -21.13 11.60 7.90
N VAL A 205 -19.97 11.43 8.52
CA VAL A 205 -19.66 10.23 9.33
C VAL A 205 -20.48 10.20 10.62
N TRP A 206 -21.18 9.10 10.87
CA TRP A 206 -21.86 8.82 12.14
C TRP A 206 -20.91 8.08 13.09
N ALA A 207 -20.71 8.68 14.25
CA ALA A 207 -19.98 8.13 15.38
C ALA A 207 -20.50 8.80 16.66
N ASP A 208 -20.12 8.26 17.82
CA ASP A 208 -20.21 9.06 19.04
C ASP A 208 -19.16 10.18 18.97
N TRP A 209 -19.64 11.39 18.73
CA TRP A 209 -18.82 12.58 18.64
C TRP A 209 -18.81 13.39 19.93
N ASP A 210 -19.62 13.02 20.91
CA ASP A 210 -19.69 13.71 22.19
C ASP A 210 -18.71 13.04 23.18
N ASN A 211 -18.57 11.71 23.11
CA ASN A 211 -17.64 10.89 23.90
C ASN A 211 -16.58 10.13 23.03
N PRO A 212 -15.70 10.83 22.30
CA PRO A 212 -14.59 10.17 21.60
C PRO A 212 -13.48 9.75 22.59
N TYR A 213 -13.03 8.50 22.52
CA TYR A 213 -11.87 8.06 23.28
C TYR A 213 -10.60 8.81 22.84
N LEU A 214 -9.76 9.25 23.79
CA LEU A 214 -8.46 9.86 23.51
C LEU A 214 -7.34 9.11 24.23
N THR A 215 -6.21 8.92 23.55
CA THR A 215 -5.02 8.25 24.14
C THR A 215 -4.34 9.05 25.26
N LEU A 216 -4.81 10.27 25.53
CA LEU A 216 -4.40 11.14 26.64
C LEU A 216 -5.34 11.06 27.85
N ASP A 217 -6.42 10.28 27.76
CA ASP A 217 -7.38 10.14 28.85
C ASP A 217 -6.87 9.10 29.88
N PRO A 218 -7.10 9.32 31.19
CA PRO A 218 -6.40 8.59 32.24
C PRO A 218 -6.70 7.09 32.28
N GLU A 219 -7.94 6.68 31.96
CA GLU A 219 -8.25 5.25 31.85
C GLU A 219 -7.52 4.58 30.69
N TYR A 220 -7.29 5.30 29.58
CA TYR A 220 -6.49 4.80 28.46
C TYR A 220 -5.02 4.66 28.86
N GLU A 221 -4.45 5.67 29.54
CA GLU A 221 -3.09 5.60 30.10
C GLU A 221 -2.95 4.45 31.12
N ALA A 222 -3.96 4.25 31.98
CA ALA A 222 -3.99 3.17 32.96
C ALA A 222 -4.06 1.78 32.31
N ALA A 223 -4.94 1.59 31.32
CA ALA A 223 -5.03 0.34 30.56
C ALA A 223 -3.72 0.04 29.79
N GLN A 224 -3.06 1.07 29.24
CA GLN A 224 -1.75 0.92 28.60
C GLN A 224 -0.67 0.47 29.59
N ILE A 225 -0.67 1.03 30.81
CA ILE A 225 0.25 0.61 31.90
C ILE A 225 -0.08 -0.82 32.35
N GLU A 226 -1.35 -1.22 32.42
CA GLU A 226 -1.75 -2.58 32.76
C GLU A 226 -1.22 -3.59 31.72
N VAL A 227 -1.44 -3.34 30.42
CA VAL A 227 -0.92 -4.19 29.34
C VAL A 227 0.61 -4.26 29.39
N PHE A 228 1.30 -3.13 29.61
CA PHE A 228 2.75 -3.11 29.80
C PHE A 228 3.18 -3.97 31.01
N GLY A 229 2.49 -3.84 32.14
CA GLY A 229 2.72 -4.65 33.34
C GLY A 229 2.54 -6.15 33.08
N GLN A 230 1.47 -6.54 32.39
CA GLN A 230 1.25 -7.93 31.96
C GLN A 230 2.38 -8.44 31.05
N MET A 231 2.91 -7.61 30.15
CA MET A 231 4.08 -7.98 29.32
C MET A 231 5.37 -8.09 30.14
N VAL A 232 5.56 -7.25 31.16
CA VAL A 232 6.69 -7.37 32.12
C VAL A 232 6.58 -8.68 32.91
N PHE A 233 5.42 -9.01 33.48
CA PHE A 233 5.22 -10.24 34.23
C PHE A 233 5.37 -11.51 33.39
N LYS A 234 5.09 -11.45 32.09
CA LYS A 234 5.34 -12.53 31.12
C LYS A 234 6.80 -12.60 30.64
N GLY A 235 7.69 -11.72 31.11
CA GLY A 235 9.10 -11.67 30.70
C GLY A 235 9.33 -11.14 29.29
N TYR A 236 8.32 -10.53 28.65
CA TYR A 236 8.44 -10.02 27.28
C TYR A 236 9.17 -8.66 27.23
N ILE A 237 9.23 -7.92 28.34
CA ILE A 237 9.93 -6.64 28.41
C ILE A 237 11.33 -6.84 28.99
N TYR A 238 12.36 -6.43 28.26
CA TYR A 238 13.76 -6.49 28.71
C TYR A 238 14.51 -5.21 28.35
N ARG A 239 15.58 -4.93 29.10
CA ARG A 239 16.51 -3.82 28.79
C ARG A 239 17.76 -4.39 28.14
N GLY A 240 18.18 -3.83 27.01
CA GLY A 240 19.36 -4.29 26.28
C GLY A 240 20.14 -3.13 25.67
N ARG A 241 21.45 -3.34 25.45
CA ARG A 241 22.25 -2.47 24.57
C ARG A 241 22.29 -3.13 23.19
N LYS A 242 21.59 -2.54 22.23
CA LYS A 242 21.46 -3.02 20.84
C LYS A 242 21.59 -1.85 19.87
N PRO A 243 22.16 -2.05 18.66
CA PRO A 243 22.05 -1.05 17.60
C PRO A 243 20.58 -0.84 17.27
N VAL A 244 20.15 0.42 17.25
CA VAL A 244 18.82 0.83 16.83
C VAL A 244 18.95 1.97 15.82
N HIS A 245 17.93 2.14 14.98
CA HIS A 245 17.81 3.37 14.19
C HIS A 245 17.68 4.55 15.15
N TRP A 246 18.60 5.49 15.04
CA TRP A 246 18.65 6.73 15.78
C TRP A 246 18.49 7.90 14.82
N SER A 247 17.64 8.87 15.17
CA SER A 247 17.55 10.13 14.47
C SER A 247 18.34 11.19 15.25
N PRO A 248 19.53 11.63 14.77
CA PRO A 248 20.27 12.73 15.39
C PRO A 248 19.44 14.02 15.45
N SER A 249 18.55 14.20 14.48
CA SER A 249 17.67 15.36 14.38
C SER A 249 16.54 15.38 15.41
N SER A 250 16.00 14.22 15.78
CA SER A 250 14.93 14.06 16.76
C SER A 250 15.43 13.63 18.15
N ARG A 251 16.73 13.29 18.27
CA ARG A 251 17.41 12.80 19.47
C ARG A 251 16.68 11.62 20.13
N THR A 252 16.22 10.68 19.31
CA THR A 252 15.47 9.50 19.75
C THR A 252 15.79 8.30 18.85
N ALA A 253 15.60 7.11 19.41
CA ALA A 253 15.45 5.90 18.63
C ALA A 253 14.12 5.95 17.83
N LEU A 254 14.11 5.29 16.67
CA LEU A 254 12.95 5.11 15.79
C LEU A 254 12.71 3.61 15.57
N ALA A 255 11.44 3.23 15.45
CA ALA A 255 11.08 1.89 14.97
C ALA A 255 11.12 1.82 13.43
N GLU A 256 11.17 0.62 12.86
CA GLU A 256 11.15 0.40 11.39
C GLU A 256 9.95 1.10 10.72
N ALA A 257 8.78 1.08 11.37
CA ALA A 257 7.56 1.75 10.90
C ALA A 257 7.63 3.29 10.94
N GLU A 258 8.68 3.87 11.53
CA GLU A 258 8.97 5.31 11.58
C GLU A 258 10.11 5.71 10.62
N LEU A 259 10.49 4.82 9.71
CA LEU A 259 11.50 5.09 8.68
C LEU A 259 10.83 5.32 7.32
N GLU A 260 11.45 6.17 6.52
CA GLU A 260 11.11 6.37 5.11
C GLU A 260 12.37 6.22 4.26
N TYR A 261 12.22 5.71 3.04
CA TYR A 261 13.34 5.41 2.13
C TYR A 261 13.24 6.27 0.86
N PRO A 262 13.66 7.54 0.89
CA PRO A 262 13.58 8.43 -0.27
C PRO A 262 14.50 7.97 -1.40
N GLU A 263 14.05 8.18 -2.64
CA GLU A 263 14.89 7.94 -3.81
C GLU A 263 16.01 8.98 -3.92
N GLY A 264 17.19 8.56 -4.40
CA GLY A 264 18.27 9.48 -4.74
C GLY A 264 19.30 9.74 -3.64
N HIS A 265 19.24 9.06 -2.48
CA HIS A 265 20.32 9.15 -1.49
C HIS A 265 21.65 8.67 -2.07
N VAL A 266 22.72 9.43 -1.80
CA VAL A 266 24.09 9.12 -2.21
C VAL A 266 24.99 9.16 -0.97
N SER A 267 25.63 8.04 -0.66
CA SER A 267 26.64 7.94 0.40
C SER A 267 28.06 7.97 -0.20
N LYS A 268 29.08 8.24 0.63
CA LYS A 268 30.49 8.07 0.24
C LYS A 268 30.88 6.61 0.46
N SER A 269 31.00 5.85 -0.62
CA SER A 269 31.53 4.49 -0.63
C SER A 269 33.05 4.54 -0.61
N MET A 270 33.69 3.66 0.15
CA MET A 270 35.14 3.48 0.13
C MET A 270 35.55 2.01 0.17
N TYR A 271 36.71 1.77 -0.43
CA TYR A 271 37.46 0.53 -0.40
C TYR A 271 38.73 0.79 0.42
N ALA A 272 38.83 0.18 1.59
CA ALA A 272 39.93 0.30 2.53
C ALA A 272 40.70 -1.03 2.63
N VAL A 273 41.96 -0.97 3.06
CA VAL A 273 42.80 -2.17 3.23
C VAL A 273 43.36 -2.25 4.64
N PHE A 274 43.15 -3.39 5.30
CA PHE A 274 43.62 -3.63 6.66
C PHE A 274 44.79 -4.62 6.63
N LYS A 275 45.96 -4.22 7.14
CA LYS A 275 47.19 -5.02 7.05
C LYS A 275 47.11 -6.26 7.93
N LEU A 276 47.41 -7.42 7.36
CA LEU A 276 47.44 -8.69 8.08
C LEU A 276 48.76 -8.78 8.89
N LEU A 277 48.67 -9.17 10.16
CA LEU A 277 49.81 -9.21 11.08
C LEU A 277 50.35 -10.63 11.28
N ASN A 278 49.46 -11.59 11.55
CA ASN A 278 49.86 -12.93 11.95
C ASN A 278 48.84 -13.99 11.52
N THR A 279 49.33 -15.21 11.27
CA THR A 279 48.53 -16.37 10.89
C THR A 279 48.22 -17.24 12.11
N PRO A 280 47.12 -18.02 12.11
CA PRO A 280 46.90 -19.06 13.10
C PRO A 280 48.02 -20.11 13.01
N ALA A 281 48.64 -20.43 14.15
CA ALA A 281 49.87 -21.23 14.24
C ALA A 281 49.78 -22.71 13.78
N LYS A 282 48.71 -23.10 13.09
CA LYS A 282 48.47 -24.47 12.62
C LYS A 282 48.57 -24.64 11.10
N ASP A 283 48.28 -23.61 10.31
CA ASP A 283 47.98 -23.81 8.89
C ASP A 283 48.98 -23.18 7.91
N GLY A 284 49.68 -22.10 8.31
CA GLY A 284 50.76 -21.47 7.51
C GLY A 284 50.39 -21.01 6.09
N LEU A 285 49.09 -21.04 5.75
CA LEU A 285 48.58 -20.97 4.39
C LEU A 285 48.92 -19.67 3.65
N LEU A 286 49.19 -18.58 4.39
CA LEU A 286 49.37 -17.24 3.85
C LEU A 286 50.74 -16.62 4.21
N ASP A 287 51.62 -17.39 4.86
CA ASP A 287 52.91 -16.91 5.36
C ASP A 287 53.80 -16.37 4.22
N GLU A 288 53.69 -16.94 3.02
CA GLU A 288 54.42 -16.54 1.81
C GLU A 288 54.09 -15.12 1.29
N PHE A 289 52.96 -14.54 1.73
CA PHE A 289 52.53 -13.18 1.34
C PHE A 289 52.69 -12.16 2.48
N LEU A 290 53.04 -12.60 3.70
CA LEU A 290 53.30 -11.68 4.82
C LEU A 290 54.69 -11.04 4.68
N PRO A 291 54.88 -9.77 5.11
CA PRO A 291 53.90 -8.87 5.75
C PRO A 291 53.10 -8.01 4.75
N LYS A 292 53.11 -8.34 3.45
CA LYS A 292 52.54 -7.50 2.37
C LYS A 292 51.05 -7.75 2.08
N LEU A 293 50.45 -8.74 2.76
CA LEU A 293 49.05 -9.12 2.60
C LEU A 293 48.10 -8.22 3.41
N SER A 294 47.01 -7.79 2.77
CA SER A 294 45.96 -6.98 3.41
C SER A 294 44.55 -7.45 3.04
N LEU A 295 43.60 -7.25 3.96
CA LEU A 295 42.17 -7.52 3.76
C LEU A 295 41.54 -6.32 3.03
N ALA A 296 40.99 -6.51 1.82
CA ALA A 296 40.29 -5.44 1.11
C ALA A 296 38.83 -5.38 1.55
N VAL A 297 38.48 -4.31 2.24
CA VAL A 297 37.19 -4.07 2.90
C VAL A 297 36.40 -3.01 2.15
N TRP A 298 35.09 -3.21 2.00
CA TRP A 298 34.18 -2.20 1.46
C TRP A 298 33.21 -1.66 2.53
N THR A 299 32.92 -0.36 2.49
CA THR A 299 31.84 0.24 3.28
C THR A 299 31.23 1.48 2.62
N THR A 300 29.94 1.71 2.85
CA THR A 300 29.22 2.94 2.49
C THR A 300 29.14 3.95 3.66
N THR A 301 29.70 3.60 4.82
CA THR A 301 29.66 4.43 6.04
C THR A 301 31.05 4.59 6.67
N PRO A 302 31.99 5.35 6.05
CA PRO A 302 33.36 5.56 6.55
C PRO A 302 33.45 5.94 8.03
N TRP A 303 32.49 6.73 8.53
CA TRP A 303 32.40 7.14 9.93
C TRP A 303 32.28 5.98 10.96
N THR A 304 31.97 4.75 10.53
CA THR A 304 31.86 3.59 11.44
C THR A 304 33.19 2.87 11.68
N ILE A 305 34.25 3.16 10.90
CA ILE A 305 35.56 2.50 11.03
C ILE A 305 36.24 2.70 12.40
N PRO A 306 36.13 3.85 13.11
CA PRO A 306 36.64 3.97 14.48
C PRO A 306 36.06 2.95 15.48
N ALA A 307 34.91 2.34 15.16
CA ALA A 307 34.25 1.32 15.96
C ALA A 307 34.44 -0.11 15.40
N ASN A 308 35.38 -0.31 14.47
CA ASN A 308 35.62 -1.62 13.87
C ASN A 308 36.26 -2.59 14.89
N ALA A 309 35.60 -3.73 15.10
CA ALA A 309 36.03 -4.77 16.05
C ALA A 309 36.50 -6.07 15.37
N ALA A 310 36.10 -6.33 14.12
CA ALA A 310 36.51 -7.50 13.34
C ALA A 310 36.32 -7.28 11.83
N VAL A 311 36.82 -8.19 11.00
CA VAL A 311 36.39 -8.32 9.59
C VAL A 311 35.68 -9.65 9.44
N ALA A 312 34.43 -9.60 8.97
CA ALA A 312 33.62 -10.78 8.73
C ALA A 312 33.79 -11.30 7.28
N VAL A 313 33.89 -12.62 7.16
CA VAL A 313 33.92 -13.36 5.89
C VAL A 313 32.82 -14.43 5.86
N ASN A 314 32.36 -14.82 4.67
CA ASN A 314 31.38 -15.88 4.50
C ASN A 314 32.10 -17.24 4.42
N PRO A 315 31.76 -18.24 5.25
CA PRO A 315 32.51 -19.50 5.31
C PRO A 315 32.39 -20.36 4.04
N LYS A 316 31.37 -20.11 3.21
CA LYS A 316 31.07 -20.88 1.98
C LYS A 316 31.68 -20.26 0.72
N LEU A 317 32.09 -18.99 0.76
CA LEU A 317 32.65 -18.30 -0.40
C LEU A 317 34.14 -18.61 -0.55
N GLN A 318 34.59 -18.66 -1.81
CA GLN A 318 36.00 -18.72 -2.13
C GLN A 318 36.59 -17.31 -2.17
N TYR A 319 37.73 -17.15 -1.52
CA TYR A 319 38.52 -15.92 -1.49
C TYR A 319 39.83 -16.16 -2.22
N VAL A 320 40.36 -15.10 -2.83
CA VAL A 320 41.60 -15.14 -3.58
C VAL A 320 42.57 -14.08 -3.09
N ILE A 321 43.85 -14.46 -3.05
CA ILE A 321 44.97 -13.55 -2.86
C ILE A 321 45.35 -13.04 -4.24
N VAL A 322 45.19 -11.74 -4.46
CA VAL A 322 45.52 -11.06 -5.71
C VAL A 322 46.75 -10.17 -5.51
N GLU A 323 47.72 -10.29 -6.41
CA GLU A 323 48.78 -9.29 -6.59
C GLU A 323 48.21 -8.13 -7.39
N VAL A 324 48.36 -6.91 -6.88
CA VAL A 324 47.90 -5.70 -7.56
C VAL A 324 49.01 -5.16 -8.45
N LEU A 325 48.78 -5.18 -9.76
CA LEU A 325 49.66 -4.57 -10.74
C LEU A 325 49.03 -3.26 -11.25
N PRO A 326 49.73 -2.11 -11.16
CA PRO A 326 49.23 -0.87 -11.72
C PRO A 326 49.11 -0.99 -13.23
N VAL A 327 47.98 -0.58 -13.79
CA VAL A 327 47.81 -0.48 -15.24
C VAL A 327 48.50 0.81 -15.70
N SER A 328 49.57 0.68 -16.48
CA SER A 328 50.16 1.81 -17.18
C SER A 328 49.22 2.28 -18.29
N SER A 329 48.51 3.38 -18.10
CA SER A 329 47.59 3.89 -19.14
C SER A 329 47.42 5.40 -19.18
N ASP A 330 48.01 6.01 -20.21
CA ASP A 330 47.41 7.15 -20.92
C ASP A 330 46.16 6.67 -21.69
N ILE A 331 45.11 6.22 -20.98
CA ILE A 331 43.82 5.86 -21.59
C ILE A 331 42.74 6.80 -21.06
N ALA A 332 41.97 7.35 -21.99
CA ALA A 332 41.14 8.53 -21.77
C ALA A 332 40.07 8.33 -20.69
N SER A 333 40.02 9.26 -19.74
CA SER A 333 39.00 9.34 -18.69
C SER A 333 37.59 9.32 -19.26
N SER A 334 36.76 8.36 -18.82
CA SER A 334 35.32 8.43 -19.06
C SER A 334 34.70 9.57 -18.24
N SER A 335 33.48 9.99 -18.57
CA SER A 335 32.77 11.02 -17.80
C SER A 335 32.40 10.60 -16.38
N GLU A 336 32.41 9.29 -16.07
CA GLU A 336 32.17 8.76 -14.72
C GLU A 336 33.42 8.80 -13.82
N ASP A 337 34.62 8.75 -14.40
CA ASP A 337 35.87 8.68 -13.62
C ASP A 337 36.20 9.97 -12.84
N LYS A 338 35.62 11.11 -13.24
CA LYS A 338 35.86 12.41 -12.60
C LYS A 338 35.43 12.50 -11.14
N ASN A 339 34.63 11.56 -10.65
CA ASN A 339 34.15 11.52 -9.26
C ASN A 339 34.78 10.41 -8.41
N ARG A 340 35.74 9.64 -8.94
CA ARG A 340 36.47 8.59 -8.21
C ARG A 340 37.80 9.13 -7.67
N ARG A 341 38.07 8.95 -6.37
CA ARG A 341 39.38 9.24 -5.75
C ARG A 341 40.09 7.92 -5.50
N PHE A 342 41.15 7.64 -6.26
CA PHE A 342 42.08 6.56 -5.95
C PHE A 342 42.99 6.95 -4.80
N GLY A 343 43.17 6.04 -3.84
CA GLY A 343 43.98 6.27 -2.66
C GLY A 343 45.47 5.99 -2.89
N ASN A 344 46.29 6.43 -1.94
CA ASN A 344 47.74 6.41 -2.08
C ASN A 344 48.36 5.00 -2.00
N VAL A 345 47.62 3.98 -1.55
CA VAL A 345 48.14 2.60 -1.51
C VAL A 345 48.51 2.07 -2.90
N LEU A 346 47.81 2.51 -3.94
CA LEU A 346 48.06 2.13 -5.34
C LEU A 346 49.27 2.85 -5.96
N LYS A 347 49.91 3.77 -5.21
CA LYS A 347 51.08 4.55 -5.62
C LYS A 347 52.35 4.20 -4.83
N ALA A 348 52.29 3.20 -3.95
CA ALA A 348 53.45 2.77 -3.18
C ALA A 348 54.44 2.00 -4.08
N ASP A 349 55.74 2.11 -3.79
CA ASP A 349 56.80 1.47 -4.59
C ASP A 349 56.81 -0.08 -4.48
N GLU A 350 56.07 -0.66 -3.54
CA GLU A 350 55.94 -2.11 -3.36
C GLU A 350 54.58 -2.62 -3.87
N THR A 351 54.57 -3.73 -4.62
CA THR A 351 53.34 -4.39 -5.04
C THR A 351 52.59 -4.99 -3.83
N PRO A 352 51.35 -4.56 -3.53
CA PRO A 352 50.59 -5.08 -2.42
C PRO A 352 49.80 -6.34 -2.82
N PHE A 353 49.55 -7.22 -1.84
CA PHE A 353 48.65 -8.37 -2.00
C PHE A 353 47.34 -8.12 -1.25
N PHE A 354 46.21 -8.30 -1.91
CA PHE A 354 44.88 -8.14 -1.30
C PHE A 354 44.11 -9.45 -1.26
N ILE A 355 43.29 -9.64 -0.21
CA ILE A 355 42.27 -10.71 -0.16
C ILE A 355 40.92 -10.12 -0.58
N VAL A 356 40.28 -10.76 -1.58
CA VAL A 356 38.94 -10.43 -2.11
C VAL A 356 38.16 -11.72 -2.41
N ALA A 357 36.84 -11.67 -2.51
CA ALA A 357 36.06 -12.83 -2.98
C ALA A 357 36.31 -13.10 -4.48
N ALA A 358 36.41 -14.37 -4.86
CA ALA A 358 36.81 -14.80 -6.21
C ALA A 358 35.90 -14.23 -7.32
N ASP A 359 34.58 -14.30 -7.14
CA ASP A 359 33.59 -13.80 -8.12
C ASP A 359 33.69 -12.29 -8.39
N LEU A 360 34.23 -11.53 -7.43
CA LEU A 360 34.28 -10.07 -7.50
C LEU A 360 35.54 -9.54 -8.22
N VAL A 361 36.56 -10.38 -8.46
CA VAL A 361 37.83 -9.95 -9.11
C VAL A 361 37.61 -9.14 -10.40
N PRO A 362 36.81 -9.59 -11.40
CA PRO A 362 36.65 -8.84 -12.65
C PRO A 362 35.96 -7.48 -12.45
N THR A 363 35.08 -7.39 -11.44
CA THR A 363 34.39 -6.14 -11.10
C THR A 363 35.33 -5.18 -10.37
N LEU A 364 36.24 -5.71 -9.54
CA LEU A 364 37.23 -4.91 -8.81
C LEU A 364 38.36 -4.45 -9.71
N GLU A 365 38.83 -5.26 -10.67
CA GLU A 365 39.77 -4.81 -11.73
C GLU A 365 39.21 -3.59 -12.47
N ALA A 366 37.97 -3.70 -12.96
CA ALA A 366 37.30 -2.62 -13.69
C ALA A 366 37.04 -1.37 -12.82
N LYS A 367 36.69 -1.53 -11.54
CA LYS A 367 36.44 -0.40 -10.64
C LYS A 367 37.71 0.31 -10.18
N TRP A 368 38.71 -0.46 -9.75
CA TRP A 368 39.95 0.08 -9.19
C TRP A 368 40.96 0.50 -10.28
N ASN A 369 40.69 0.19 -11.55
CA ASN A 369 41.56 0.47 -12.70
C ASN A 369 42.98 -0.11 -12.52
N VAL A 370 43.03 -1.34 -12.00
CA VAL A 370 44.26 -2.12 -11.77
C VAL A 370 44.07 -3.54 -12.30
N LYS A 371 45.19 -4.23 -12.56
CA LYS A 371 45.16 -5.65 -12.91
C LYS A 371 45.37 -6.49 -11.65
N LEU A 372 44.49 -7.44 -11.39
CA LEU A 372 44.50 -8.28 -10.20
C LEU A 372 44.92 -9.70 -10.56
N VAL A 373 46.19 -10.04 -10.35
CA VAL A 373 46.72 -11.35 -10.67
C VAL A 373 46.49 -12.30 -9.50
N VAL A 374 45.53 -13.22 -9.65
CA VAL A 374 45.27 -14.28 -8.66
C VAL A 374 46.52 -15.16 -8.47
N LYS A 375 46.98 -15.27 -7.22
CA LYS A 375 48.10 -16.13 -6.82
C LYS A 375 47.65 -17.42 -6.15
N LYS A 376 46.61 -17.34 -5.33
CA LYS A 376 46.14 -18.44 -4.48
C LYS A 376 44.66 -18.28 -4.16
N THR A 377 43.96 -19.40 -3.98
CA THR A 377 42.55 -19.46 -3.58
C THR A 377 42.45 -20.17 -2.23
N VAL A 378 41.61 -19.66 -1.34
CA VAL A 378 41.32 -20.20 -0.01
C VAL A 378 39.80 -20.18 0.24
N LEU A 379 39.29 -21.04 1.12
CA LEU A 379 37.89 -21.00 1.53
C LEU A 379 37.71 -19.98 2.67
N GLY A 380 36.54 -19.34 2.77
CA GLY A 380 36.29 -18.35 3.82
C GLY A 380 36.39 -18.91 5.25
N SER A 381 36.19 -20.22 5.44
CA SER A 381 36.49 -20.92 6.69
C SER A 381 37.95 -20.80 7.12
N ASP A 382 38.86 -20.80 6.15
CA ASP A 382 40.31 -20.92 6.37
C ASP A 382 40.91 -19.57 6.81
N LEU A 383 40.13 -18.49 6.70
CA LEU A 383 40.48 -17.14 7.13
C LEU A 383 40.05 -16.83 8.58
N GLU A 384 39.36 -17.74 9.28
CA GLU A 384 38.92 -17.52 10.67
C GLU A 384 40.13 -17.33 11.62
N ASN A 385 39.99 -16.44 12.61
CA ASN A 385 40.96 -16.15 13.67
C ASN A 385 42.30 -15.51 13.23
N TYR A 386 42.50 -15.25 11.93
CA TYR A 386 43.60 -14.41 11.44
C TYR A 386 43.57 -13.03 12.10
N ARG A 387 44.76 -12.41 12.30
CA ARG A 387 44.88 -11.12 12.98
C ARG A 387 45.32 -10.02 12.02
N TYR A 388 44.61 -8.89 12.05
CA TYR A 388 44.95 -7.69 11.30
C TYR A 388 45.15 -6.49 12.23
N ALA A 389 45.93 -5.51 11.78
CA ALA A 389 46.09 -4.23 12.46
C ALA A 389 44.90 -3.32 12.12
N HIS A 390 44.14 -2.91 13.14
CA HIS A 390 43.07 -1.93 12.98
C HIS A 390 43.65 -0.59 12.49
N PRO A 391 43.12 0.00 11.40
CA PRO A 391 43.86 0.99 10.62
C PRO A 391 44.05 2.35 11.33
N ILE A 392 43.26 2.66 12.36
CA ILE A 392 43.29 3.94 13.08
C ILE A 392 44.15 3.88 14.36
N ASN A 393 43.99 2.84 15.19
CA ASN A 393 44.67 2.73 16.50
C ASN A 393 45.78 1.66 16.53
N GLY A 394 45.94 0.84 15.49
CA GLY A 394 46.94 -0.22 15.41
C GLY A 394 46.65 -1.45 16.27
N GLN A 395 45.49 -1.53 16.92
CA GLN A 395 45.10 -2.68 17.75
C GLN A 395 44.91 -3.94 16.91
N GLU A 396 45.26 -5.11 17.46
CA GLU A 396 45.01 -6.40 16.79
C GLU A 396 43.52 -6.78 16.84
N CYS A 397 42.92 -7.00 15.68
CA CYS A 397 41.52 -7.43 15.54
C CYS A 397 41.42 -8.79 14.81
N PRO A 398 40.43 -9.63 15.14
CA PRO A 398 40.21 -10.92 14.48
C PRO A 398 39.46 -10.81 13.14
N VAL A 399 39.78 -11.70 12.22
CA VAL A 399 38.86 -12.13 11.15
C VAL A 399 37.88 -13.16 11.72
N VAL A 400 36.60 -13.02 11.42
CA VAL A 400 35.51 -13.82 11.99
C VAL A 400 34.58 -14.39 10.91
N ILE A 401 33.91 -15.52 11.20
CA ILE A 401 32.89 -16.06 10.30
C ILE A 401 31.56 -15.35 10.52
N GLY A 402 31.18 -14.54 9.52
CA GLY A 402 29.90 -13.84 9.43
C GLY A 402 28.76 -14.74 8.96
N GLY A 403 27.67 -14.12 8.51
CA GLY A 403 26.46 -14.80 8.04
C GLY A 403 26.22 -14.67 6.53
N ASP A 404 25.07 -15.16 6.08
CA ASP A 404 24.65 -15.13 4.67
C ASP A 404 24.36 -13.69 4.13
N TYR A 405 24.48 -12.65 4.98
CA TYR A 405 24.45 -11.24 4.57
C TYR A 405 25.67 -10.80 3.76
N ILE A 406 26.76 -11.59 3.79
CA ILE A 406 27.97 -11.37 3.01
C ILE A 406 27.83 -12.10 1.67
N THR A 407 27.61 -11.33 0.59
CA THR A 407 27.36 -11.85 -0.77
C THR A 407 28.44 -11.38 -1.77
N THR A 408 28.41 -11.93 -2.99
CA THR A 408 29.26 -11.52 -4.12
C THR A 408 28.57 -10.54 -5.08
N GLU A 409 27.45 -9.93 -4.67
CA GLU A 409 26.71 -8.95 -5.50
C GLU A 409 27.33 -7.53 -5.45
N SER A 410 28.03 -7.18 -4.37
CA SER A 410 28.65 -5.86 -4.20
C SER A 410 29.81 -5.87 -3.21
N GLY A 411 30.60 -4.79 -3.20
CA GLY A 411 31.76 -4.64 -2.31
C GLY A 411 32.95 -5.48 -2.72
N THR A 412 33.59 -6.14 -1.74
CA THR A 412 34.77 -7.02 -1.91
C THR A 412 34.53 -8.46 -1.42
N GLY A 413 33.36 -8.74 -0.82
CA GLY A 413 33.08 -9.97 -0.08
C GLY A 413 33.70 -10.03 1.32
N LEU A 414 34.40 -8.99 1.78
CA LEU A 414 34.84 -8.83 3.16
C LEU A 414 34.14 -7.60 3.76
N VAL A 415 33.47 -7.79 4.90
CA VAL A 415 32.68 -6.75 5.56
C VAL A 415 33.35 -6.39 6.88
N HIS A 416 33.64 -5.10 7.10
CA HIS A 416 34.10 -4.68 8.42
C HIS A 416 32.94 -4.74 9.41
N THR A 417 33.20 -5.22 10.61
CA THR A 417 32.19 -5.42 11.64
C THR A 417 32.34 -4.36 12.72
N ALA A 418 31.30 -3.54 12.91
CA ALA A 418 31.19 -2.55 13.97
C ALA A 418 29.90 -2.82 14.79
N PRO A 419 29.96 -3.65 15.85
CA PRO A 419 28.76 -4.13 16.57
C PRO A 419 27.87 -3.03 17.17
N GLY A 420 28.38 -1.81 17.31
CA GLY A 420 27.60 -0.64 17.72
C GLY A 420 26.74 0.00 16.62
N HIS A 421 26.91 -0.38 15.36
CA HIS A 421 26.42 0.34 14.17
C HIS A 421 25.77 -0.54 13.10
N GLY A 422 25.57 -1.84 13.34
CA GLY A 422 24.87 -2.72 12.41
C GLY A 422 24.21 -3.90 13.14
N GLN A 423 23.03 -4.32 12.69
CA GLN A 423 22.30 -5.42 13.32
C GLN A 423 22.99 -6.78 13.12
N ASP A 424 23.46 -7.07 11.89
CA ASP A 424 24.22 -8.28 11.59
C ASP A 424 25.61 -8.27 12.24
N ASP A 425 26.22 -7.08 12.33
CA ASP A 425 27.47 -6.85 13.06
C ASP A 425 27.33 -7.10 14.56
N TYR A 426 26.18 -6.74 15.15
CA TYR A 426 25.87 -7.00 16.54
C TYR A 426 25.65 -8.50 16.80
N ILE A 427 24.95 -9.21 15.92
CA ILE A 427 24.77 -10.67 16.03
C ILE A 427 26.13 -11.38 15.92
N THR A 428 26.95 -11.00 14.93
CA THR A 428 28.31 -11.52 14.75
C THR A 428 29.20 -11.16 15.95
N GLY A 429 29.08 -9.94 16.48
CA GLY A 429 29.78 -9.49 17.67
C GLY A 429 29.43 -10.28 18.92
N LEU A 430 28.15 -10.58 19.15
CA LEU A 430 27.71 -11.44 20.25
C LEU A 430 28.27 -12.87 20.13
N LYS A 431 28.32 -13.44 18.91
CA LYS A 431 28.85 -14.78 18.66
C LYS A 431 30.34 -14.92 19.06
N TYR A 432 31.15 -13.89 18.83
CA TYR A 432 32.60 -13.89 19.12
C TYR A 432 33.01 -13.08 20.37
N GLY A 433 32.05 -12.52 21.12
CA GLY A 433 32.35 -11.69 22.30
C GLY A 433 33.03 -10.35 21.99
N LEU A 434 32.79 -9.78 20.80
CA LEU A 434 33.40 -8.52 20.36
C LEU A 434 32.87 -7.30 21.17
N PRO A 435 33.68 -6.25 21.38
CA PRO A 435 33.26 -5.07 22.12
C PRO A 435 32.22 -4.25 21.33
N ILE A 436 31.11 -3.92 21.99
CA ILE A 436 30.01 -3.12 21.41
C ILE A 436 30.30 -1.62 21.64
N ILE A 437 31.31 -1.12 20.94
CA ILE A 437 31.71 0.30 20.94
C ILE A 437 30.77 1.07 20.00
N SER A 438 30.33 2.25 20.41
CA SER A 438 29.49 3.12 19.57
C SER A 438 29.84 4.57 19.89
N PRO A 439 30.91 5.12 19.30
CA PRO A 439 31.58 6.32 19.78
C PRO A 439 30.87 7.58 19.29
N VAL A 440 29.54 7.60 19.32
CA VAL A 440 28.68 8.66 18.78
C VAL A 440 27.66 9.09 19.83
N ASP A 441 27.44 10.40 19.95
CA ASP A 441 26.52 11.01 20.90
C ASP A 441 25.05 11.04 20.40
N ASP A 442 24.18 11.72 21.14
CA ASP A 442 22.77 11.87 20.82
C ASP A 442 22.52 12.85 19.63
N GLU A 443 23.47 13.76 19.37
CA GLU A 443 23.43 14.74 18.27
C GLU A 443 24.01 14.20 16.95
N GLY A 444 24.59 13.00 16.95
CA GLY A 444 25.25 12.42 15.79
C GLY A 444 26.70 12.87 15.61
N LYS A 445 27.37 13.29 16.69
CA LYS A 445 28.78 13.67 16.69
C LYS A 445 29.64 12.58 17.34
N PHE A 446 30.89 12.49 16.93
CA PHE A 446 31.86 11.61 17.58
C PHE A 446 32.13 12.03 19.03
N THR A 447 32.16 11.06 19.93
CA THR A 447 32.55 11.19 21.35
C THR A 447 34.08 11.14 21.52
N GLU A 448 34.56 11.25 22.75
CA GLU A 448 35.98 11.08 23.08
C GLU A 448 36.51 9.67 22.74
N GLU A 449 35.65 8.64 22.72
CA GLU A 449 35.99 7.26 22.32
C GLU A 449 36.53 7.18 20.87
N ALA A 450 36.20 8.15 20.00
CA ALA A 450 36.70 8.21 18.63
C ALA A 450 38.08 8.91 18.50
N GLY A 451 38.68 9.36 19.60
CA GLY A 451 39.98 10.01 19.62
C GLY A 451 40.03 11.27 18.76
N ILE A 452 40.87 11.26 17.72
CA ILE A 452 41.14 12.43 16.84
C ILE A 452 39.92 12.96 16.08
N PHE A 453 38.82 12.19 15.98
CA PHE A 453 37.60 12.59 15.29
C PHE A 453 36.56 13.24 16.20
N SER A 454 36.82 13.35 17.50
CA SER A 454 35.87 13.83 18.51
C SER A 454 35.26 15.20 18.15
N GLY A 455 33.95 15.35 18.37
CA GLY A 455 33.17 16.55 18.09
C GLY A 455 32.68 16.72 16.64
N LEU A 456 33.19 15.94 15.67
CA LEU A 456 32.77 16.03 14.27
C LEU A 456 31.42 15.31 14.04
N ASP A 457 30.56 15.87 13.19
CA ASP A 457 29.31 15.25 12.71
C ASP A 457 29.63 14.02 11.84
N VAL A 458 29.11 12.85 12.23
CA VAL A 458 29.41 11.57 11.55
C VAL A 458 28.82 11.48 10.14
N LEU A 459 27.75 12.21 9.84
CA LEU A 459 27.12 12.26 8.52
C LEU A 459 27.72 13.37 7.65
N GLY A 460 28.24 14.43 8.27
CA GLY A 460 28.97 15.53 7.63
C GLY A 460 30.48 15.26 7.53
N ASP A 461 31.25 16.10 8.21
CA ASP A 461 32.72 16.17 8.09
C ASP A 461 33.45 14.94 8.61
N GLY A 462 32.85 14.19 9.54
CA GLY A 462 33.42 12.96 10.10
C GLY A 462 33.76 11.91 9.05
N ASN A 463 32.91 11.75 8.02
CA ASN A 463 33.23 10.87 6.88
C ASN A 463 34.49 11.33 6.12
N ALA A 464 34.66 12.63 5.92
CA ALA A 464 35.81 13.17 5.21
C ALA A 464 37.10 13.04 6.04
N ALA A 465 37.02 13.29 7.35
CA ALA A 465 38.14 13.15 8.27
C ALA A 465 38.66 11.70 8.33
N VAL A 466 37.77 10.71 8.47
CA VAL A 466 38.17 9.29 8.49
C VAL A 466 38.80 8.88 7.15
N ILE A 467 38.21 9.26 6.01
CA ILE A 467 38.78 8.96 4.68
C ILE A 467 40.20 9.53 4.54
N ASN A 468 40.42 10.79 4.93
CA ASN A 468 41.73 11.43 4.79
C ASN A 468 42.79 10.75 5.68
N HIS A 469 42.46 10.47 6.95
CA HIS A 469 43.38 9.79 7.88
C HIS A 469 43.78 8.38 7.41
N LEU A 470 42.86 7.65 6.76
CA LEU A 470 43.15 6.34 6.17
C LEU A 470 44.01 6.45 4.90
N ASP A 471 43.83 7.50 4.08
CA ASP A 471 44.61 7.73 2.86
C ASP A 471 46.04 8.20 3.15
N GLU A 472 46.24 8.98 4.22
CA GLU A 472 47.57 9.34 4.77
C GLU A 472 48.35 8.09 5.24
N ARG A 473 47.65 7.05 5.70
CA ARG A 473 48.22 5.77 6.17
C ARG A 473 48.30 4.69 5.09
N LEU A 474 48.18 5.06 3.81
CA LEU A 474 48.18 4.11 2.68
C LEU A 474 47.16 2.98 2.86
N SER A 475 45.99 3.28 3.44
CA SER A 475 44.95 2.29 3.80
C SER A 475 43.67 2.46 2.98
N ILE A 476 43.66 3.28 1.93
CA ILE A 476 42.55 3.48 0.98
C ILE A 476 42.97 3.05 -0.42
N VAL A 477 42.12 2.28 -1.09
CA VAL A 477 42.23 1.88 -2.50
C VAL A 477 41.45 2.87 -3.38
N MET A 478 40.17 3.08 -3.07
CA MET A 478 39.28 3.96 -3.85
C MET A 478 38.14 4.52 -3.00
N VAL A 479 37.69 5.74 -3.29
CA VAL A 479 36.46 6.36 -2.78
C VAL A 479 35.58 6.79 -3.96
N GLU A 480 34.29 6.49 -3.90
CA GLU A 480 33.30 6.84 -4.94
C GLU A 480 31.93 7.24 -4.34
N PRO A 481 31.13 8.07 -5.03
CA PRO A 481 29.72 8.28 -4.66
C PRO A 481 28.89 7.03 -4.97
N TYR A 482 28.10 6.56 -4.00
CA TYR A 482 27.28 5.35 -4.14
C TYR A 482 25.81 5.66 -3.87
N LYS A 483 24.95 5.43 -4.88
CA LYS A 483 23.51 5.68 -4.82
C LYS A 483 22.77 4.40 -4.39
N HIS A 484 22.04 4.47 -3.28
CA HIS A 484 21.30 3.35 -2.71
C HIS A 484 20.10 3.81 -1.87
N LYS A 485 19.30 2.86 -1.37
CA LYS A 485 18.21 3.15 -0.43
C LYS A 485 18.80 3.34 0.97
N TYR A 486 18.41 4.43 1.64
CA TYR A 486 18.90 4.76 2.98
C TYR A 486 17.74 5.20 3.89
N PRO A 487 17.73 4.83 5.19
CA PRO A 487 16.63 5.13 6.10
C PRO A 487 16.67 6.59 6.61
N TYR A 488 15.55 7.29 6.47
CA TYR A 488 15.32 8.66 6.91
C TYR A 488 14.21 8.72 7.99
N ASP A 489 14.32 9.69 8.89
CA ASP A 489 13.29 10.01 9.89
C ASP A 489 12.02 10.50 9.18
N TRP A 490 10.91 9.79 9.36
CA TRP A 490 9.65 10.09 8.67
C TRP A 490 9.08 11.48 8.95
N ARG A 491 9.45 12.12 10.07
CA ARG A 491 8.98 13.44 10.49
C ARG A 491 9.91 14.56 10.01
N THR A 492 11.21 14.41 10.24
CA THR A 492 12.20 15.47 9.94
C THR A 492 12.77 15.39 8.53
N LYS A 493 12.57 14.27 7.82
CA LYS A 493 13.13 13.97 6.50
C LYS A 493 14.66 14.11 6.45
N LYS A 494 15.32 13.73 7.55
CA LYS A 494 16.79 13.68 7.67
C LYS A 494 17.28 12.22 7.79
N PRO A 495 18.50 11.91 7.29
CA PRO A 495 19.08 10.58 7.42
C PRO A 495 19.19 10.12 8.89
N THR A 496 18.95 8.83 9.12
CA THR A 496 19.15 8.16 10.42
C THR A 496 20.52 7.49 10.47
N ILE A 497 20.99 7.12 11.67
CA ILE A 497 22.17 6.29 11.85
C ILE A 497 21.82 5.07 12.71
N PHE A 498 22.56 3.98 12.58
CA PHE A 498 22.54 2.93 13.60
C PHE A 498 23.46 3.30 14.76
N ARG A 499 22.98 3.16 15.99
CA ARG A 499 23.74 3.44 17.22
C ARG A 499 23.32 2.50 18.34
N ALA A 500 24.29 1.93 19.05
CA ALA A 500 24.01 1.02 20.16
C ALA A 500 23.66 1.78 21.45
N THR A 501 22.37 1.87 21.74
CA THR A 501 21.81 2.56 22.91
C THR A 501 21.16 1.56 23.88
N ALA A 502 21.11 1.92 25.16
CA ALA A 502 20.51 1.09 26.21
C ALA A 502 18.99 1.34 26.30
N GLN A 503 18.21 0.57 25.55
CA GLN A 503 16.75 0.74 25.39
C GLN A 503 15.95 -0.38 26.06
N TRP A 504 14.67 -0.13 26.24
CA TRP A 504 13.67 -1.15 26.56
C TRP A 504 13.08 -1.74 25.28
N PHE A 505 12.99 -3.06 25.22
CA PHE A 505 12.49 -3.80 24.06
C PHE A 505 11.34 -4.71 24.49
N ALA A 506 10.36 -4.88 23.61
CA ALA A 506 9.37 -5.95 23.69
C ALA A 506 9.84 -7.14 22.82
N SER A 507 9.89 -8.34 23.40
CA SER A 507 10.24 -9.57 22.69
C SER A 507 9.05 -10.07 21.89
N VAL A 508 9.04 -9.78 20.59
CA VAL A 508 8.03 -10.29 19.64
C VAL A 508 8.09 -11.82 19.54
N GLU A 509 9.27 -12.40 19.70
CA GLU A 509 9.49 -13.86 19.66
C GLU A 509 8.63 -14.60 20.69
N GLY A 510 8.46 -14.04 21.89
CA GLY A 510 7.67 -14.64 22.97
C GLY A 510 6.16 -14.75 22.74
N PHE A 511 5.64 -14.14 21.67
CA PHE A 511 4.22 -14.23 21.29
C PHE A 511 4.00 -14.34 19.76
N ARG A 512 5.05 -14.61 18.97
CA ARG A 512 5.00 -14.60 17.51
C ARG A 512 4.03 -15.64 16.96
N GLU A 513 4.08 -16.88 17.45
CA GLU A 513 3.21 -17.96 16.98
C GLU A 513 1.73 -17.64 17.27
N ALA A 514 1.42 -17.26 18.51
CA ALA A 514 0.08 -16.84 18.91
C ALA A 514 -0.45 -15.65 18.08
N ALA A 515 0.41 -14.71 17.67
CA ALA A 515 0.04 -13.62 16.78
C ALA A 515 -0.24 -14.10 15.34
N MET A 516 0.54 -15.04 14.81
CA MET A 516 0.30 -15.65 13.49
C MET A 516 -0.99 -16.48 13.48
N ASP A 517 -1.25 -17.26 14.53
CA ASP A 517 -2.48 -18.04 14.70
C ASP A 517 -3.72 -17.14 14.82
N ALA A 518 -3.59 -15.99 15.47
CA ALA A 518 -4.65 -14.97 15.50
C ALA A 518 -4.85 -14.32 14.11
N ILE A 519 -3.78 -14.00 13.37
CA ILE A 519 -3.87 -13.45 12.00
C ILE A 519 -4.58 -14.43 11.04
N ASN A 520 -4.33 -15.73 11.18
CA ASN A 520 -4.99 -16.78 10.38
C ASN A 520 -6.51 -16.86 10.63
N GLN A 521 -7.02 -16.31 11.74
CA GLN A 521 -8.45 -16.21 12.06
C GLN A 521 -9.08 -14.90 11.56
N VAL A 522 -8.29 -13.96 11.02
CA VAL A 522 -8.79 -12.68 10.50
C VAL A 522 -9.29 -12.83 9.06
N THR A 523 -10.53 -12.42 8.81
CA THR A 523 -11.08 -12.33 7.45
C THR A 523 -10.68 -11.01 6.80
N TRP A 524 -10.09 -11.07 5.60
CA TRP A 524 -9.67 -9.91 4.82
C TRP A 524 -10.67 -9.61 3.68
N THR A 525 -10.83 -8.34 3.33
CA THR A 525 -11.76 -7.87 2.28
C THR A 525 -11.10 -6.66 1.60
N PRO A 526 -11.11 -6.54 0.25
CA PRO A 526 -11.99 -7.21 -0.72
C PRO A 526 -11.40 -8.43 -1.43
N SER A 527 -12.30 -9.24 -1.99
CA SER A 527 -12.05 -10.24 -3.03
C SER A 527 -12.81 -9.93 -4.34
N GLN A 528 -12.70 -8.67 -4.80
CA GLN A 528 -13.15 -8.07 -6.08
C GLN A 528 -14.64 -8.22 -6.52
N SER A 529 -15.23 -7.17 -7.10
CA SER A 529 -16.67 -7.09 -7.45
C SER A 529 -17.01 -6.08 -8.56
N THR A 530 -18.14 -6.26 -9.26
CA THR A 530 -18.65 -5.42 -10.39
C THR A 530 -20.20 -5.32 -10.42
N PHE A 531 -20.78 -4.36 -11.17
CA PHE A 531 -22.24 -4.02 -11.19
C PHE A 531 -22.78 -3.65 -12.61
N ILE A 532 -24.12 -3.59 -12.79
CA ILE A 532 -24.88 -3.47 -14.09
C ILE A 532 -26.17 -2.57 -13.94
N ASP A 533 -26.69 -1.97 -15.04
CA ASP A 533 -27.84 -1.01 -15.15
C ASP A 533 -29.08 -1.50 -16.00
N PHE A 534 -30.24 -0.81 -15.92
CA PHE A 534 -31.51 -1.09 -16.66
C PHE A 534 -32.35 0.16 -17.09
N ASP A 535 -33.46 -0.02 -17.86
CA ASP A 535 -34.12 0.99 -18.75
C ASP A 535 -35.68 1.11 -18.63
N MET A 536 -36.34 2.17 -19.15
CA MET A 536 -37.57 2.81 -18.57
C MET A 536 -38.70 3.31 -19.54
N LEU A 537 -39.09 2.59 -20.61
CA LEU A 537 -40.07 3.12 -21.60
C LEU A 537 -41.59 3.00 -21.25
N THR A 538 -42.01 2.01 -20.47
CA THR A 538 -43.44 1.59 -20.36
C THR A 538 -44.39 2.61 -19.69
N LEU A 539 -43.87 3.59 -18.97
CA LEU A 539 -44.65 4.42 -18.02
C LEU A 539 -45.51 5.52 -18.67
N TYR A 540 -45.06 6.06 -19.81
CA TYR A 540 -45.57 7.33 -20.35
C TYR A 540 -46.90 7.21 -21.09
N ILE A 541 -47.14 6.07 -21.77
CA ILE A 541 -48.17 5.94 -22.83
C ILE A 541 -49.49 5.31 -22.32
N ARG A 542 -49.47 4.61 -21.18
CA ARG A 542 -50.65 3.88 -20.68
C ARG A 542 -51.43 4.70 -19.64
N GLY A 543 -52.76 4.55 -19.62
CA GLY A 543 -53.62 5.22 -18.64
C GLY A 543 -53.35 4.79 -17.19
N ALA A 544 -53.59 5.72 -16.24
CA ALA A 544 -53.18 5.60 -14.84
C ALA A 544 -53.74 4.39 -14.05
N SER A 545 -54.82 3.76 -14.51
CA SER A 545 -55.42 2.55 -13.92
C SER A 545 -55.05 1.24 -14.65
N SER A 546 -54.30 1.31 -15.74
CA SER A 546 -53.94 0.13 -16.55
C SER A 546 -53.08 -0.86 -15.76
N PHE A 547 -53.46 -2.15 -15.78
CA PHE A 547 -52.77 -3.25 -15.10
C PHE A 547 -51.26 -3.23 -15.36
N THR A 548 -50.83 -3.14 -16.62
CA THR A 548 -49.41 -3.11 -16.99
C THR A 548 -48.66 -1.92 -16.41
N ARG A 549 -49.28 -0.72 -16.38
CA ARG A 549 -48.68 0.47 -15.78
C ARG A 549 -48.55 0.31 -14.27
N ARG A 550 -49.58 -0.23 -13.60
CA ARG A 550 -49.56 -0.49 -12.16
C ARG A 550 -48.55 -1.58 -11.80
N SER A 551 -48.44 -2.65 -12.58
CA SER A 551 -47.40 -3.68 -12.42
C SER A 551 -46.00 -3.07 -12.49
N CYS A 552 -45.71 -2.29 -13.53
CA CYS A 552 -44.45 -1.56 -13.67
C CYS A 552 -44.19 -0.59 -12.51
N GLN A 553 -45.19 0.18 -12.08
CA GLN A 553 -45.08 1.08 -10.92
C GLN A 553 -44.86 0.34 -9.59
N THR A 554 -45.44 -0.85 -9.39
CA THR A 554 -45.19 -1.66 -8.19
C THR A 554 -43.73 -2.11 -8.14
N VAL A 555 -43.20 -2.62 -9.26
CA VAL A 555 -41.79 -3.03 -9.38
C VAL A 555 -40.85 -1.84 -9.16
N LEU A 556 -41.18 -0.67 -9.72
CA LEU A 556 -40.39 0.55 -9.54
C LEU A 556 -40.48 1.15 -8.13
N ALA A 557 -41.63 1.06 -7.45
CA ALA A 557 -41.76 1.47 -6.06
C ALA A 557 -40.93 0.56 -5.13
N VAL A 558 -40.94 -0.74 -5.39
CA VAL A 558 -40.05 -1.72 -4.73
C VAL A 558 -38.59 -1.38 -5.00
N HIS A 559 -38.18 -1.15 -6.25
CA HIS A 559 -36.80 -0.77 -6.56
C HIS A 559 -36.41 0.55 -5.92
N LEU A 560 -37.27 1.58 -5.91
CA LEU A 560 -37.00 2.87 -5.28
C LEU A 560 -36.75 2.72 -3.77
N LEU A 561 -37.58 1.94 -3.08
CA LEU A 561 -37.40 1.62 -1.65
C LEU A 561 -36.13 0.78 -1.42
N SER A 562 -35.91 -0.28 -2.19
CA SER A 562 -34.74 -1.15 -2.01
C SER A 562 -33.43 -0.44 -2.34
N ILE A 563 -33.37 0.32 -3.44
CA ILE A 563 -32.17 1.05 -3.87
C ILE A 563 -31.86 2.17 -2.88
N SER A 564 -32.84 3.00 -2.47
CA SER A 564 -32.60 4.05 -1.48
C SER A 564 -32.03 3.49 -0.17
N ARG A 565 -32.51 2.32 0.29
CA ARG A 565 -32.00 1.61 1.47
C ARG A 565 -30.61 0.99 1.27
N VAL A 566 -30.35 0.40 0.11
CA VAL A 566 -29.05 -0.20 -0.25
C VAL A 566 -27.95 0.86 -0.44
N ILE A 567 -28.28 2.02 -1.00
CA ILE A 567 -27.32 3.12 -1.14
C ILE A 567 -27.19 3.98 0.12
N ALA A 568 -28.09 3.88 1.10
CA ALA A 568 -28.05 4.70 2.32
C ALA A 568 -26.73 4.62 3.12
N PRO A 569 -26.01 3.48 3.19
CA PRO A 569 -24.66 3.44 3.75
C PRO A 569 -23.62 4.22 2.95
N ILE A 570 -23.76 4.31 1.62
CA ILE A 570 -22.74 4.78 0.67
C ILE A 570 -22.96 6.25 0.28
N LEU A 571 -24.20 6.63 0.04
CA LEU A 571 -24.66 7.96 -0.37
C LEU A 571 -25.73 8.47 0.62
N PRO A 572 -25.39 8.63 1.91
CA PRO A 572 -26.37 8.80 2.98
C PRO A 572 -27.26 10.04 2.77
N HIS A 573 -26.70 11.16 2.29
CA HIS A 573 -27.47 12.37 2.02
C HIS A 573 -28.40 12.22 0.81
N LEU A 574 -27.98 11.53 -0.25
CA LEU A 574 -28.82 11.30 -1.43
C LEU A 574 -29.97 10.32 -1.11
N ALA A 575 -29.67 9.26 -0.36
CA ALA A 575 -30.67 8.31 0.09
C ALA A 575 -31.75 8.98 0.94
N GLU A 576 -31.35 9.86 1.87
CA GLU A 576 -32.27 10.64 2.68
C GLU A 576 -33.07 11.65 1.83
N ASP A 577 -32.45 12.40 0.92
CA ASP A 577 -33.16 13.37 0.06
C ASP A 577 -34.21 12.65 -0.83
N VAL A 578 -33.88 11.46 -1.34
CA VAL A 578 -34.84 10.59 -2.03
C VAL A 578 -35.96 10.13 -1.09
N TRP A 579 -35.63 9.73 0.14
CA TRP A 579 -36.61 9.28 1.15
C TRP A 579 -37.61 10.39 1.52
N GLN A 580 -37.11 11.60 1.77
CA GLN A 580 -37.93 12.77 2.10
C GLN A 580 -38.79 13.27 0.91
N ASN A 581 -38.51 12.82 -0.31
CA ASN A 581 -39.32 13.10 -1.52
C ASN A 581 -40.10 11.87 -2.01
N LEU A 582 -40.26 10.81 -1.20
CA LEU A 582 -41.10 9.66 -1.56
C LEU A 582 -42.57 10.09 -1.72
N PRO A 583 -43.27 9.64 -2.78
CA PRO A 583 -44.67 10.00 -3.02
C PRO A 583 -45.67 9.16 -2.19
N PHE A 584 -45.18 8.38 -1.21
CA PHE A 584 -45.93 7.50 -0.33
C PHE A 584 -45.16 7.24 0.96
N GLU A 585 -45.88 6.88 2.02
CA GLU A 585 -45.30 6.52 3.31
C GLU A 585 -44.83 5.05 3.35
N TYR A 586 -43.79 4.76 4.15
CA TYR A 586 -43.28 3.40 4.36
C TYR A 586 -43.51 2.95 5.80
N ASN A 587 -44.30 1.89 5.98
CA ASN A 587 -44.56 1.27 7.28
C ASN A 587 -43.49 0.23 7.61
N ILE A 588 -42.87 0.39 8.77
CA ILE A 588 -42.08 -0.64 9.45
C ILE A 588 -43.10 -1.45 10.26
N GLY A 589 -43.10 -2.78 10.13
CA GLY A 589 -44.11 -3.65 10.77
C GLY A 589 -44.31 -3.32 12.27
N ASN A 590 -45.59 -3.32 12.71
CA ASN A 590 -46.14 -2.73 13.95
C ASN A 590 -46.73 -1.31 13.84
N ALA A 591 -47.11 -0.87 12.64
CA ALA A 591 -47.77 0.43 12.37
C ALA A 591 -46.92 1.68 12.66
N ASP A 592 -45.62 1.52 12.83
CA ASP A 592 -44.66 2.62 12.91
C ASP A 592 -44.22 3.08 11.50
N LEU A 593 -44.22 4.39 11.29
CA LEU A 593 -43.82 5.02 10.03
C LEU A 593 -42.32 5.33 10.01
N ALA A 594 -41.62 4.90 8.95
CA ALA A 594 -40.21 5.25 8.72
C ALA A 594 -40.08 6.71 8.25
N LYS A 595 -39.75 7.64 9.14
CA LYS A 595 -39.58 9.06 8.80
C LYS A 595 -38.24 9.34 8.15
N PHE A 596 -37.23 8.52 8.43
CA PHE A 596 -35.89 8.63 7.86
C PHE A 596 -35.47 7.31 7.22
N VAL A 597 -34.64 7.35 6.17
CA VAL A 597 -34.19 6.12 5.46
C VAL A 597 -33.53 5.12 6.40
N PHE A 598 -32.80 5.60 7.41
CA PHE A 598 -32.11 4.75 8.39
C PHE A 598 -33.02 4.06 9.40
N GLU A 599 -34.28 4.48 9.55
CA GLU A 599 -35.27 3.76 10.38
C GLU A 599 -35.85 2.53 9.65
N SER A 600 -35.77 2.50 8.32
CA SER A 600 -36.45 1.49 7.48
C SER A 600 -35.84 0.09 7.50
N LYS A 601 -34.70 -0.12 8.18
CA LYS A 601 -33.89 -1.37 8.21
C LYS A 601 -33.32 -1.78 6.84
N TRP A 602 -32.45 -2.79 6.80
CA TRP A 602 -31.97 -3.38 5.54
C TRP A 602 -33.10 -4.10 4.78
N PRO A 603 -33.16 -4.07 3.43
CA PRO A 603 -34.17 -4.80 2.67
C PRO A 603 -34.10 -6.31 2.89
N GLU A 604 -35.25 -6.92 3.19
CA GLU A 604 -35.36 -8.37 3.38
C GLU A 604 -35.36 -9.10 2.03
N ALA A 605 -34.78 -10.30 2.02
CA ALA A 605 -34.78 -11.18 0.86
C ALA A 605 -36.20 -11.70 0.61
N ASN A 606 -36.74 -11.47 -0.59
CA ASN A 606 -38.07 -11.95 -0.94
C ASN A 606 -37.98 -13.36 -1.53
N GLU A 607 -38.26 -14.38 -0.70
CA GLU A 607 -38.21 -15.80 -1.09
C GLU A 607 -39.03 -16.10 -2.34
N ARG A 608 -40.17 -15.41 -2.55
CA ARG A 608 -41.01 -15.59 -3.75
C ARG A 608 -40.34 -15.06 -5.03
N TRP A 609 -39.48 -14.06 -4.94
CA TRP A 609 -38.69 -13.59 -6.10
C TRP A 609 -37.42 -14.42 -6.29
N LEU A 610 -36.83 -14.95 -5.21
CA LEU A 610 -35.69 -15.87 -5.28
C LEU A 610 -36.08 -17.26 -5.81
N ALA A 611 -37.33 -17.69 -5.62
CA ALA A 611 -37.89 -18.91 -6.20
C ALA A 611 -38.28 -18.78 -7.69
N PHE A 612 -37.83 -17.74 -8.40
CA PHE A 612 -38.08 -17.60 -9.83
C PHE A 612 -37.20 -18.60 -10.62
N PRO A 613 -37.73 -19.34 -11.61
CA PRO A 613 -37.00 -20.46 -12.21
C PRO A 613 -35.72 -20.03 -12.95
N GLU A 614 -34.62 -20.75 -12.75
CA GLU A 614 -33.33 -20.47 -13.42
C GLU A 614 -33.45 -20.46 -14.95
N GLU A 615 -34.25 -21.37 -15.54
CA GLU A 615 -34.51 -21.40 -16.99
C GLU A 615 -35.18 -20.12 -17.52
N GLU A 616 -36.00 -19.44 -16.69
CA GLU A 616 -36.57 -18.14 -17.03
C GLU A 616 -35.51 -17.02 -16.96
N ILE A 617 -34.62 -17.07 -15.96
CA ILE A 617 -33.52 -16.10 -15.80
C ILE A 617 -32.56 -16.18 -17.00
N ASP A 618 -32.10 -17.40 -17.34
CA ASP A 618 -31.24 -17.66 -18.50
C ASP A 618 -31.89 -17.22 -19.82
N PHE A 619 -33.20 -17.42 -19.96
CA PHE A 619 -33.93 -16.94 -21.12
C PHE A 619 -33.96 -15.42 -21.21
N TRP A 620 -34.25 -14.71 -20.11
CA TRP A 620 -34.21 -13.25 -20.10
C TRP A 620 -32.79 -12.71 -20.34
N GLY A 621 -31.75 -13.41 -19.88
CA GLY A 621 -30.36 -13.14 -20.25
C GLY A 621 -30.15 -13.16 -21.78
N LYS A 622 -30.58 -14.24 -22.45
CA LYS A 622 -30.53 -14.36 -23.92
C LYS A 622 -31.35 -13.29 -24.63
N ILE A 623 -32.48 -12.85 -24.07
CA ILE A 623 -33.27 -11.73 -24.62
C ILE A 623 -32.52 -10.39 -24.53
N LEU A 624 -31.72 -10.15 -23.48
CA LEU A 624 -30.90 -8.94 -23.33
C LEU A 624 -29.68 -8.96 -24.26
N GLU A 625 -29.06 -10.12 -24.47
CA GLU A 625 -28.03 -10.32 -25.51
C GLU A 625 -28.62 -10.03 -26.90
N LEU A 626 -29.79 -10.62 -27.20
CA LEU A 626 -30.48 -10.40 -28.47
C LEU A 626 -30.89 -8.93 -28.67
N ARG A 627 -31.35 -8.24 -27.61
CA ARG A 627 -31.60 -6.78 -27.64
C ARG A 627 -30.34 -6.00 -27.99
N THR A 628 -29.17 -6.44 -27.54
CA THR A 628 -27.88 -5.81 -27.85
C THR A 628 -27.54 -5.95 -29.33
N GLU A 629 -27.71 -7.13 -29.92
CA GLU A 629 -27.50 -7.35 -31.36
C GLU A 629 -28.54 -6.60 -32.22
N VAL A 630 -29.81 -6.58 -31.81
CA VAL A 630 -30.85 -5.78 -32.47
C VAL A 630 -30.50 -4.29 -32.45
N ASN A 631 -30.02 -3.77 -31.31
CA ASN A 631 -29.56 -2.37 -31.22
C ASN A 631 -28.38 -2.07 -32.17
N LYS A 632 -27.40 -2.99 -32.33
CA LYS A 632 -26.31 -2.82 -33.32
C LYS A 632 -26.84 -2.75 -34.75
N ALA A 633 -27.81 -3.60 -35.10
CA ALA A 633 -28.46 -3.58 -36.41
C ALA A 633 -29.25 -2.28 -36.65
N LEU A 634 -29.96 -1.78 -35.63
CA LEU A 634 -30.66 -0.51 -35.67
C LEU A 634 -29.70 0.68 -35.82
N GLU A 635 -28.53 0.68 -35.16
CA GLU A 635 -27.51 1.72 -35.35
C GLU A 635 -26.87 1.69 -36.74
N SER A 636 -26.71 0.50 -37.32
CA SER A 636 -26.25 0.35 -38.71
C SER A 636 -27.28 0.93 -39.68
N ALA A 637 -28.58 0.71 -39.44
CA ALA A 637 -29.67 1.29 -40.21
C ALA A 637 -29.77 2.83 -40.04
N ARG A 638 -29.54 3.37 -38.83
CA ARG A 638 -29.43 4.82 -38.57
C ARG A 638 -28.27 5.45 -39.32
N THR A 639 -27.09 4.82 -39.27
CA THR A 639 -25.89 5.26 -39.97
C THR A 639 -26.10 5.26 -41.50
N GLY A 640 -26.80 4.25 -42.02
CA GLY A 640 -27.25 4.18 -43.41
C GLY A 640 -28.41 5.13 -43.77
N LYS A 641 -28.91 5.93 -42.83
CA LYS A 641 -30.08 6.83 -42.96
C LYS A 641 -31.38 6.14 -43.40
N LEU A 642 -31.52 4.84 -43.11
CA LEU A 642 -32.72 4.06 -43.39
C LEU A 642 -33.84 4.30 -42.37
N ILE A 643 -33.46 4.65 -41.13
CA ILE A 643 -34.36 5.03 -40.04
C ILE A 643 -33.75 6.22 -39.26
N GLY A 644 -34.58 7.11 -38.74
CA GLY A 644 -34.22 8.12 -37.74
C GLY A 644 -34.44 7.64 -36.31
N SER A 645 -35.50 6.87 -36.07
CA SER A 645 -35.83 6.29 -34.76
C SER A 645 -35.91 4.76 -34.82
N SER A 646 -35.66 4.05 -33.71
CA SER A 646 -35.92 2.59 -33.67
C SER A 646 -37.41 2.27 -33.84
N LEU A 647 -38.29 3.20 -33.45
CA LEU A 647 -39.74 3.13 -33.66
C LEU A 647 -40.17 3.23 -35.13
N GLU A 648 -39.25 3.46 -36.07
CA GLU A 648 -39.51 3.39 -37.52
C GLU A 648 -39.09 2.03 -38.11
N ALA A 649 -38.41 1.19 -37.31
CA ALA A 649 -37.92 -0.11 -37.74
C ALA A 649 -38.94 -1.23 -37.53
N LYS A 650 -38.78 -2.27 -38.35
CA LYS A 650 -39.37 -3.60 -38.19
C LYS A 650 -38.24 -4.62 -38.07
N VAL A 651 -38.23 -5.41 -36.99
CA VAL A 651 -37.14 -6.35 -36.72
C VAL A 651 -37.53 -7.77 -37.14
N TYR A 652 -36.68 -8.40 -37.93
CA TYR A 652 -36.79 -9.83 -38.24
C TYR A 652 -35.70 -10.57 -37.48
N LEU A 653 -36.12 -11.56 -36.68
CA LEU A 653 -35.21 -12.42 -35.93
C LEU A 653 -35.12 -13.80 -36.57
N HIS A 654 -33.91 -14.34 -36.61
CA HIS A 654 -33.65 -15.70 -37.03
C HIS A 654 -32.83 -16.42 -35.95
N SER A 655 -33.20 -17.66 -35.64
CA SER A 655 -32.46 -18.51 -34.71
C SER A 655 -32.45 -19.93 -35.23
N ALA A 656 -31.30 -20.59 -35.10
CA ALA A 656 -31.11 -22.01 -35.42
C ALA A 656 -31.47 -22.95 -34.25
N ASP A 657 -31.79 -22.40 -33.07
CA ASP A 657 -32.33 -23.16 -31.94
C ASP A 657 -33.86 -23.13 -32.01
N ASP A 658 -34.46 -24.28 -32.35
CA ASP A 658 -35.92 -24.45 -32.43
C ASP A 658 -36.64 -24.08 -31.14
N LYS A 659 -36.06 -24.33 -29.96
CA LYS A 659 -36.69 -24.01 -28.67
C LYS A 659 -36.76 -22.49 -28.48
N LEU A 660 -35.66 -21.80 -28.73
CA LEU A 660 -35.60 -20.34 -28.70
C LEU A 660 -36.53 -19.74 -29.78
N ALA A 661 -36.53 -20.28 -30.99
CA ALA A 661 -37.38 -19.82 -32.08
C ALA A 661 -38.89 -19.99 -31.81
N VAL A 662 -39.32 -21.07 -31.15
CA VAL A 662 -40.71 -21.25 -30.69
C VAL A 662 -41.05 -20.22 -29.61
N ARG A 663 -40.16 -20.04 -28.63
CA ARG A 663 -40.41 -19.13 -27.50
C ARG A 663 -40.47 -17.66 -27.93
N LEU A 664 -39.61 -17.23 -28.86
CA LEU A 664 -39.67 -15.90 -29.49
C LEU A 664 -40.97 -15.69 -30.28
N ARG A 665 -41.44 -16.70 -31.04
CA ARG A 665 -42.73 -16.63 -31.74
C ARG A 665 -43.90 -16.43 -30.78
N ASN A 666 -43.92 -17.16 -29.66
CA ASN A 666 -44.95 -17.00 -28.63
C ASN A 666 -44.94 -15.59 -28.01
N MET A 667 -43.78 -14.93 -27.92
CA MET A 667 -43.68 -13.53 -27.47
C MET A 667 -44.16 -12.52 -28.52
N CYS A 668 -44.02 -12.80 -29.82
CA CYS A 668 -44.65 -11.97 -30.87
C CYS A 668 -46.18 -11.96 -30.76
N GLU A 669 -46.77 -13.08 -30.32
CA GLU A 669 -48.23 -13.28 -30.17
C GLU A 669 -48.75 -12.99 -28.75
N ALA A 670 -47.93 -12.40 -27.88
CA ALA A 670 -48.26 -12.18 -26.48
C ALA A 670 -49.50 -11.28 -26.28
N LYS A 671 -50.57 -11.84 -25.69
CA LYS A 671 -51.77 -11.09 -25.29
C LYS A 671 -51.47 -10.02 -24.23
N VAL A 672 -50.46 -10.25 -23.41
CA VAL A 672 -49.91 -9.23 -22.51
C VAL A 672 -48.87 -8.44 -23.29
N ASP A 673 -49.34 -7.32 -23.81
CA ASP A 673 -48.68 -6.25 -24.54
C ASP A 673 -47.40 -5.66 -23.87
N ALA A 674 -46.96 -6.17 -22.71
CA ALA A 674 -45.65 -5.87 -22.10
C ALA A 674 -44.57 -6.88 -22.54
N ASP A 675 -44.96 -8.11 -22.82
CA ASP A 675 -44.08 -9.25 -23.08
C ASP A 675 -43.75 -9.39 -24.58
N SER A 676 -44.27 -8.46 -25.40
CA SER A 676 -44.11 -8.44 -26.84
C SER A 676 -42.75 -7.90 -27.28
N LEU A 677 -42.09 -8.61 -28.20
CA LEU A 677 -40.71 -8.32 -28.62
C LEU A 677 -40.50 -6.90 -29.16
N HIS A 678 -41.45 -6.35 -29.95
CA HIS A 678 -41.35 -4.98 -30.47
C HIS A 678 -41.19 -3.93 -29.35
N ARG A 679 -41.72 -4.18 -28.15
CA ARG A 679 -41.53 -3.27 -27.00
C ARG A 679 -40.21 -3.47 -26.29
N ILE A 680 -39.78 -4.71 -26.14
CA ILE A 680 -38.49 -5.06 -25.54
C ILE A 680 -37.34 -4.45 -26.37
N PHE A 681 -37.49 -4.41 -27.70
CA PHE A 681 -36.51 -3.82 -28.63
C PHE A 681 -36.78 -2.36 -29.01
N ILE A 682 -37.88 -1.76 -28.55
CA ILE A 682 -38.27 -0.37 -28.83
C ILE A 682 -38.40 -0.12 -30.36
N THR A 683 -39.13 -0.99 -31.05
CA THR A 683 -39.41 -0.93 -32.49
C THR A 683 -40.91 -0.87 -32.78
N SER A 684 -41.29 -0.58 -34.03
CA SER A 684 -42.71 -0.59 -34.42
C SER A 684 -43.28 -2.00 -34.51
N GLN A 685 -42.45 -2.95 -34.98
CA GLN A 685 -42.76 -4.34 -35.29
C GLN A 685 -41.51 -5.20 -35.07
#